data_AF-A0AAX1VL01-F1
#
_entry.id   AF-A0AAX1VL01-F1
#
_cell.length_a   1.000
_cell.length_b   1.000
_cell.length_c   1.000
_cell.angle_alpha   90.00
_cell.angle_beta   90.00
_cell.angle_gamma   90.00
#
_symmetry.space_group_name_H-M   'P 1'
#
loop_
_entity.id
_entity.type
_entity.pdbx_description
1 polymer ?
#
loop_
_entity_poly.entity_id
_entity_poly.type
_entity_poly.pdbx_seq_one_letter_code
_entity_poly.pdbx_strand_id
1 'polypeptide(L)'
;MFGLRSHLVILFLHCADLYKLGIGKMPYREGTAVASNYEEICEENRESYGTKGAQKSGKLAAGLYDDRTHFIFELLQNAEDALGRRGDWHGARKVAFTLNSTCLTLSHYGKPFDEADVRSVCDIAESTKNEFSIGRFGLGFKSVYTVTDLPEIHSGDEDFAIEDYVFPKRIARLARAVDETQILLPLKPEDTSAAQDITAGFRHLGPSALLFLRHIDEINWSVEGGSSGFYLRNSPETLGPNVQRITVIGNEDDRSEVDQNWLVFHRDVFSAEKQKIGRVEIAFSLIAVKETPDRWAVQPLAKSPLVVFFPTVVESHLGFLVQGPYRTTPSRDNIPPGEPWNQHLVMETSSLLVEAMRWMRDGAMLDVSALRCLPLDREKFPQNSRFAPMFDAVQQAFQKEALLPTFDGRHVSADQAKLARTQELRELFRGEQVAALFDSEVAAWLSGDITQDKAPEIRQYLMRELDIDEITPTKLVPSLNKSFLEAQPDEWVLRLYEFLSGQEKALRRHLDTVPLIRLDDGCHVVARENGKAKAFLPSTFATSFPTMRRAVCATPEVRLFLNSLGITEPDPVDDVIWNLLPKYQQEEVDVSEDAYAADIDRIRTAFSTDSAGQKEKLRSALRDTNFVMVVDTGDGKSYVAKPGETYIATDRLQQLFAGVLGILMVDNKYDCLRGEEIRDLLVSCGASRYLISQAIPSGLEHSEKVQIRREAGLERASWESQPEDFTLRGLTQLLEFLPTLSPEDAAAKVKVLWEALADLEARGTAAFYGSYKWSYSHESKTARFDAAFIRTLNQVAWVPNADGELAPPRLVVFDTLGWKANPFLLTKIAFKPPIIDQLAKEVGIDPAILDLLRRDPAIIAELAYRLSASSKPEPDPSTAPEQEAEESSEGDVYDDAKDLYGDDMPDIPPGTPDSNGGVGLGSSSGRGGQGHTSTGTKRGNGQSNGEASGGSGVHGASGGKGNGNSGGFGKRTPGQTGARPFISYVGAHPDDDGPDPDDLDQAARMQIEGHAIDIIIGLEPKLRRTHDGNPGFDLYEADSSGKQIRWVEVKSMTGSLRDRPVGLSHTQFNCAREKGDAYWLYVVEHATDLEQARVLRIQNPVAHAKTFTFDRGWVEIAQMGLPI
;
A
#
# COMPACT_ATOMS: atom_id res chain seq x y z
N MET A 1 -41.52 5.26 -4.36
CA MET A 1 -42.97 5.33 -4.06
C MET A 1 -43.70 5.72 -5.34
N PHE A 2 -44.78 5.01 -5.69
CA PHE A 2 -45.67 5.39 -6.80
C PHE A 2 -46.82 6.24 -6.26
N GLY A 3 -47.11 7.37 -6.90
CA GLY A 3 -48.22 8.26 -6.58
C GLY A 3 -47.99 9.67 -7.13
N LEU A 4 -49.06 10.34 -7.58
CA LEU A 4 -49.05 11.74 -8.06
C LEU A 4 -48.27 12.03 -9.37
N ARG A 5 -48.52 11.25 -10.43
CA ARG A 5 -48.38 11.73 -11.83
C ARG A 5 -49.61 11.37 -12.65
N SER A 6 -50.69 12.15 -12.49
CA SER A 6 -51.90 12.12 -13.33
C SER A 6 -52.83 13.30 -12.98
N HIS A 7 -52.41 14.57 -13.14
CA HIS A 7 -53.30 15.75 -13.00
C HIS A 7 -52.75 17.08 -13.58
N LEU A 8 -51.92 17.07 -14.63
CA LEU A 8 -51.37 18.31 -15.23
C LEU A 8 -51.43 18.41 -16.78
N VAL A 9 -52.19 17.54 -17.45
CA VAL A 9 -52.35 17.54 -18.93
C VAL A 9 -53.81 17.76 -19.36
N ILE A 10 -54.69 18.15 -18.41
CA ILE A 10 -56.08 18.51 -18.70
C ILE A 10 -56.37 19.89 -18.10
N LEU A 11 -55.75 20.93 -18.67
CA LEU A 11 -56.16 22.33 -18.44
C LEU A 11 -56.00 23.24 -19.67
N PHE A 12 -55.78 22.68 -20.86
CA PHE A 12 -55.62 23.43 -22.12
C PHE A 12 -56.89 23.53 -22.98
N LEU A 13 -58.05 23.12 -22.45
CA LEU A 13 -59.33 23.06 -23.20
C LEU A 13 -60.55 23.64 -22.46
N HIS A 14 -60.37 24.48 -21.43
CA HIS A 14 -61.48 25.07 -20.67
C HIS A 14 -61.33 26.57 -20.33
N CYS A 15 -60.67 27.35 -21.19
CA CYS A 15 -60.61 28.82 -21.07
C CYS A 15 -61.64 29.58 -21.95
N ALA A 16 -62.68 28.89 -22.45
CA ALA A 16 -63.65 29.45 -23.41
C ALA A 16 -64.99 29.94 -22.79
N ASP A 17 -65.32 29.58 -21.54
CA ASP A 17 -66.70 29.69 -21.02
C ASP A 17 -66.89 30.51 -19.72
N LEU A 18 -65.92 31.34 -19.32
CA LEU A 18 -66.04 32.22 -18.14
C LEU A 18 -66.27 33.71 -18.45
N TYR A 19 -66.60 34.06 -19.69
CA TYR A 19 -67.05 35.42 -20.08
C TYR A 19 -68.58 35.64 -19.97
N LYS A 20 -69.28 34.84 -19.15
CA LYS A 20 -70.72 34.98 -18.86
C LYS A 20 -71.02 34.98 -17.37
N LEU A 21 -70.66 36.07 -16.69
CA LEU A 21 -71.39 36.60 -15.53
C LEU A 21 -70.96 38.06 -15.34
N GLY A 22 -71.91 38.99 -15.46
CA GLY A 22 -71.64 40.42 -15.43
C GLY A 22 -71.70 41.03 -14.02
N ILE A 23 -71.61 42.37 -14.00
CA ILE A 23 -71.59 43.29 -12.85
C ILE A 23 -70.17 43.49 -12.29
N GLY A 24 -69.62 44.72 -12.25
CA GLY A 24 -70.23 46.01 -12.58
C GLY A 24 -69.23 47.09 -13.02
N LYS A 25 -69.74 48.03 -13.83
CA LYS A 25 -69.02 49.24 -14.24
C LYS A 25 -68.96 50.26 -13.09
N MET A 26 -67.77 50.78 -12.82
CA MET A 26 -67.56 52.11 -12.25
C MET A 26 -66.81 52.96 -13.30
N PRO A 27 -67.13 54.25 -13.46
CA PRO A 27 -66.70 55.01 -14.62
C PRO A 27 -65.27 55.53 -14.48
N TYR A 28 -64.38 55.14 -15.40
CA TYR A 28 -63.19 55.93 -15.67
C TYR A 28 -63.58 57.24 -16.37
N ARG A 29 -62.91 58.34 -16.03
CA ARG A 29 -63.16 59.65 -16.64
C ARG A 29 -62.78 59.63 -18.12
N GLU A 30 -63.70 60.04 -18.98
CA GLU A 30 -63.42 60.41 -20.36
C GLU A 30 -62.57 61.69 -20.38
N GLY A 31 -61.24 61.53 -20.29
CA GLY A 31 -60.33 62.38 -21.03
C GLY A 31 -60.06 61.68 -22.35
N THR A 32 -60.49 62.26 -23.46
CA THR A 32 -60.19 61.73 -24.80
C THR A 32 -58.69 61.83 -25.05
N ALA A 33 -57.97 60.73 -24.82
CA ALA A 33 -56.64 60.55 -25.39
C ALA A 33 -56.80 60.55 -26.92
N VAL A 34 -56.13 61.49 -27.57
CA VAL A 34 -56.10 61.61 -29.03
C VAL A 34 -54.75 61.05 -29.47
N ALA A 35 -54.77 60.17 -30.47
CA ALA A 35 -53.54 59.63 -31.06
C ALA A 35 -52.61 60.75 -31.53
N SER A 36 -51.30 60.53 -31.40
CA SER A 36 -50.25 61.50 -31.66
C SER A 36 -50.34 62.16 -33.04
N ASN A 37 -49.86 63.41 -33.13
CA ASN A 37 -49.77 64.13 -34.39
C ASN A 37 -48.55 63.67 -35.21
N TYR A 38 -48.68 62.54 -35.91
CA TYR A 38 -47.60 61.97 -36.71
C TYR A 38 -47.09 62.90 -37.81
N GLU A 39 -47.92 63.81 -38.33
CA GLU A 39 -47.52 64.76 -39.38
C GLU A 39 -46.53 65.80 -38.84
N GLU A 40 -46.79 66.35 -37.66
CA GLU A 40 -45.90 67.26 -36.91
C GLU A 40 -44.58 66.57 -36.53
N ILE A 41 -44.63 65.33 -36.01
CA ILE A 41 -43.42 64.53 -35.73
C ILE A 41 -42.60 64.31 -37.02
N CYS A 42 -43.26 64.08 -38.17
CA CYS A 42 -42.59 63.96 -39.45
C CYS A 42 -41.96 65.27 -39.94
N GLU A 43 -42.60 66.42 -39.70
CA GLU A 43 -42.04 67.74 -40.04
C GLU A 43 -40.80 68.04 -39.19
N GLU A 44 -40.88 67.90 -37.87
CA GLU A 44 -39.75 68.06 -36.95
C GLU A 44 -38.56 67.14 -37.30
N ASN A 45 -38.82 65.88 -37.65
CA ASN A 45 -37.77 64.93 -38.05
C ASN A 45 -37.16 65.28 -39.43
N ARG A 46 -37.93 65.90 -40.34
CA ARG A 46 -37.40 66.42 -41.62
C ARG A 46 -36.52 67.66 -41.40
N GLU A 47 -36.89 68.55 -40.48
CA GLU A 47 -36.07 69.71 -40.12
C GLU A 47 -34.78 69.29 -39.40
N SER A 48 -34.87 68.34 -38.47
CA SER A 48 -33.74 67.90 -37.64
C SER A 48 -32.71 67.07 -38.40
N TYR A 49 -33.15 66.15 -39.26
CA TYR A 49 -32.27 65.15 -39.90
C TYR A 49 -32.29 65.20 -41.43
N GLY A 50 -33.40 65.61 -42.03
CA GLY A 50 -33.69 65.45 -43.45
C GLY A 50 -33.78 63.98 -43.88
N THR A 51 -34.51 63.67 -44.95
CA THR A 51 -34.76 62.28 -45.38
C THR A 51 -33.49 61.47 -45.60
N LYS A 52 -32.48 62.05 -46.28
CA LYS A 52 -31.20 61.35 -46.54
C LYS A 52 -30.31 61.22 -45.30
N GLY A 53 -30.38 62.17 -44.36
CA GLY A 53 -29.66 62.09 -43.09
C GLY A 53 -30.26 61.02 -42.19
N ALA A 54 -31.60 60.99 -42.12
CA ALA A 54 -32.35 59.95 -41.42
C ALA A 54 -32.03 58.54 -41.95
N GLN A 55 -32.17 58.31 -43.26
CA GLN A 55 -31.83 57.01 -43.86
C GLN A 55 -30.38 56.57 -43.61
N LYS A 56 -29.41 57.49 -43.71
CA LYS A 56 -28.00 57.15 -43.49
C LYS A 56 -27.69 56.81 -42.03
N SER A 57 -28.20 57.60 -41.09
CA SER A 57 -27.96 57.41 -39.66
C SER A 57 -28.78 56.26 -39.08
N GLY A 58 -30.02 56.08 -39.54
CA GLY A 58 -30.87 54.93 -39.21
C GLY A 58 -30.27 53.61 -39.71
N LYS A 59 -29.73 53.57 -40.93
CA LYS A 59 -29.00 52.39 -41.44
C LYS A 59 -27.72 52.10 -40.64
N LEU A 60 -27.01 53.12 -40.18
CA LEU A 60 -25.85 52.93 -39.29
C LEU A 60 -26.30 52.36 -37.93
N ALA A 61 -27.39 52.88 -37.36
CA ALA A 61 -27.96 52.40 -36.10
C ALA A 61 -28.45 50.94 -36.17
N ALA A 62 -29.14 50.57 -37.26
CA ALA A 62 -29.59 49.21 -37.50
C ALA A 62 -28.45 48.20 -37.65
N GLY A 63 -27.28 48.65 -38.14
CA GLY A 63 -26.06 47.85 -38.29
C GLY A 63 -25.07 47.96 -37.12
N LEU A 64 -25.50 48.40 -35.93
CA LEU A 64 -24.62 48.49 -34.74
C LEU A 64 -24.31 47.15 -34.07
N TYR A 65 -25.07 46.09 -34.38
CA TYR A 65 -24.99 44.80 -33.73
C TYR A 65 -24.48 43.74 -34.71
N ASP A 66 -23.46 42.98 -34.31
CA ASP A 66 -22.89 41.91 -35.14
C ASP A 66 -23.86 40.72 -35.33
N ASP A 67 -24.73 40.48 -34.34
CA ASP A 67 -25.84 39.54 -34.43
C ASP A 67 -27.11 40.24 -34.92
N ARG A 68 -27.57 39.84 -36.11
CA ARG A 68 -28.81 40.37 -36.73
C ARG A 68 -30.08 40.09 -35.93
N THR A 69 -30.07 39.14 -34.99
CA THR A 69 -31.20 38.77 -34.11
C THR A 69 -31.19 39.47 -32.76
N HIS A 70 -30.17 40.29 -32.47
CA HIS A 70 -30.05 41.04 -31.21
C HIS A 70 -31.29 41.91 -30.88
N PHE A 71 -32.07 42.30 -31.90
CA PHE A 71 -33.32 43.03 -31.72
C PHE A 71 -34.32 42.31 -30.79
N ILE A 72 -34.26 40.98 -30.66
CA ILE A 72 -35.11 40.21 -29.72
C ILE A 72 -34.87 40.67 -28.28
N PHE A 73 -33.60 40.88 -27.89
CA PHE A 73 -33.23 41.37 -26.56
C PHE A 73 -33.60 42.84 -26.37
N GLU A 74 -33.45 43.68 -27.40
CA GLU A 74 -33.89 45.09 -27.35
C GLU A 74 -35.42 45.20 -27.20
N LEU A 75 -36.20 44.36 -27.89
CA LEU A 75 -37.66 44.31 -27.74
C LEU A 75 -38.08 43.81 -26.35
N LEU A 76 -37.38 42.81 -25.79
CA LEU A 76 -37.60 42.37 -24.41
C LEU A 76 -37.28 43.48 -23.39
N GLN A 77 -36.18 44.21 -23.58
CA GLN A 77 -35.83 45.34 -22.71
C GLN A 77 -36.87 46.47 -22.80
N ASN A 78 -37.34 46.80 -24.01
CA ASN A 78 -38.40 47.79 -24.18
C ASN A 78 -39.72 47.36 -23.48
N ALA A 79 -40.04 46.07 -23.49
CA ALA A 79 -41.20 45.51 -22.80
C ALA A 79 -41.02 45.53 -21.26
N GLU A 80 -39.83 45.18 -20.76
CA GLU A 80 -39.43 45.26 -19.34
C GLU A 80 -39.53 46.71 -18.83
N ASP A 81 -38.96 47.67 -19.55
CA ASP A 81 -39.00 49.10 -19.23
C ASP A 81 -40.44 49.63 -19.28
N ALA A 82 -41.24 49.24 -20.28
CA ALA A 82 -42.65 49.61 -20.38
C ALA A 82 -43.49 49.03 -19.23
N LEU A 83 -43.22 47.80 -18.77
CA LEU A 83 -43.86 47.21 -17.60
C LEU A 83 -43.40 47.88 -16.29
N GLY A 84 -42.13 48.29 -16.20
CA GLY A 84 -41.61 49.07 -15.07
C GLY A 84 -42.27 50.45 -14.94
N ARG A 85 -42.56 51.11 -16.07
CA ARG A 85 -43.29 52.39 -16.10
C ARG A 85 -44.76 52.31 -15.64
N ARG A 86 -45.35 51.12 -15.46
CA ARG A 86 -46.74 50.99 -14.98
C ARG A 86 -46.91 51.10 -13.45
N GLY A 87 -45.83 51.08 -12.66
CA GLY A 87 -45.93 51.18 -11.19
C GLY A 87 -46.74 50.04 -10.57
N ASP A 88 -47.67 50.35 -9.67
CA ASP A 88 -48.51 49.40 -8.91
C ASP A 88 -49.63 48.72 -9.76
N TRP A 89 -49.45 48.59 -11.08
CA TRP A 89 -50.42 47.95 -11.96
C TRP A 89 -50.31 46.42 -11.89
N HIS A 90 -51.45 45.77 -11.63
CA HIS A 90 -51.59 44.33 -11.46
C HIS A 90 -52.28 43.65 -12.66
N GLY A 91 -51.64 43.68 -13.83
CA GLY A 91 -52.06 42.91 -15.00
C GLY A 91 -50.99 41.92 -15.47
N ALA A 92 -51.15 41.38 -16.68
CA ALA A 92 -50.28 40.34 -17.22
C ALA A 92 -48.82 40.83 -17.35
N ARG A 93 -47.87 40.02 -16.87
CA ARG A 93 -46.42 40.32 -16.85
C ARG A 93 -45.68 39.49 -17.90
N LYS A 94 -46.28 39.44 -19.10
CA LYS A 94 -45.97 38.48 -20.16
C LYS A 94 -45.46 39.18 -21.43
N VAL A 95 -44.51 38.54 -22.09
CA VAL A 95 -44.13 38.82 -23.49
C VAL A 95 -44.38 37.57 -24.34
N ALA A 96 -44.92 37.75 -25.54
CA ALA A 96 -45.14 36.67 -26.50
C ALA A 96 -44.57 37.03 -27.88
N PHE A 97 -43.84 36.09 -28.49
CA PHE A 97 -43.37 36.17 -29.88
C PHE A 97 -44.10 35.13 -30.74
N THR A 98 -44.61 35.55 -31.90
CA THR A 98 -45.22 34.65 -32.89
C THR A 98 -44.65 34.92 -34.26
N LEU A 99 -43.92 33.94 -34.81
CA LEU A 99 -43.27 34.02 -36.11
C LEU A 99 -44.05 33.17 -37.13
N ASN A 100 -44.41 33.78 -38.25
CA ASN A 100 -44.86 33.07 -39.46
C ASN A 100 -43.89 33.31 -40.62
N SER A 101 -44.18 32.75 -41.78
CA SER A 101 -43.31 32.84 -42.97
C SER A 101 -43.12 34.26 -43.54
N THR A 102 -43.89 35.24 -43.09
CA THR A 102 -43.91 36.62 -43.63
C THR A 102 -43.86 37.73 -42.58
N CYS A 103 -44.04 37.43 -41.30
CA CYS A 103 -44.12 38.42 -40.23
C CYS A 103 -43.72 37.83 -38.89
N LEU A 104 -43.00 38.62 -38.08
CA LEU A 104 -42.81 38.40 -36.66
C LEU A 104 -43.72 39.36 -35.86
N THR A 105 -44.54 38.82 -34.97
CA THR A 105 -45.34 39.59 -34.02
C THR A 105 -44.76 39.47 -32.60
N LEU A 106 -44.58 40.60 -31.92
CA LEU A 106 -44.35 40.71 -30.48
C LEU A 106 -45.63 41.23 -29.81
N SER A 107 -46.02 40.64 -28.69
CA SER A 107 -47.09 41.15 -27.81
C SER A 107 -46.58 41.32 -26.37
N HIS A 108 -46.90 42.43 -25.72
CA HIS A 108 -46.63 42.68 -24.30
C HIS A 108 -47.66 43.61 -23.66
N TYR A 109 -47.72 43.64 -22.33
CA TYR A 109 -48.68 44.46 -21.56
C TYR A 109 -48.05 45.60 -20.75
N GLY A 110 -46.84 46.06 -21.13
CA GLY A 110 -46.26 47.31 -20.64
C GLY A 110 -47.14 48.54 -20.85
N LYS A 111 -46.76 49.69 -20.27
CA LYS A 111 -47.51 50.95 -20.39
C LYS A 111 -47.83 51.24 -21.87
N PRO A 112 -49.07 51.63 -22.24
CA PRO A 112 -49.39 51.94 -23.62
C PRO A 112 -48.56 53.15 -24.10
N PHE A 113 -48.25 53.19 -25.40
CA PHE A 113 -47.50 54.29 -25.99
C PHE A 113 -48.24 55.62 -25.78
N ASP A 114 -47.46 56.66 -25.49
CA ASP A 114 -47.86 58.06 -25.58
C ASP A 114 -47.00 58.79 -26.62
N GLU A 115 -47.29 60.07 -26.89
CA GLU A 115 -46.56 60.86 -27.89
C GLU A 115 -45.05 60.94 -27.60
N ALA A 116 -44.63 60.90 -26.34
CA ALA A 116 -43.20 60.89 -26.01
C ALA A 116 -42.54 59.55 -26.38
N ASP A 117 -43.26 58.43 -26.26
CA ASP A 117 -42.80 57.12 -26.73
C ASP A 117 -42.78 57.06 -28.27
N VAL A 118 -43.79 57.61 -28.97
CA VAL A 118 -43.84 57.71 -30.44
C VAL A 118 -42.67 58.55 -30.97
N ARG A 119 -42.44 59.74 -30.39
CA ARG A 119 -41.30 60.60 -30.74
C ARG A 119 -39.97 59.89 -30.48
N SER A 120 -39.83 59.21 -29.33
CA SER A 120 -38.59 58.54 -28.96
C SER A 120 -38.27 57.31 -29.82
N VAL A 121 -39.27 56.50 -30.22
CA VAL A 121 -39.03 55.35 -31.11
C VAL A 121 -38.69 55.81 -32.55
N CYS A 122 -39.17 57.00 -32.93
CA CYS A 122 -38.87 57.65 -34.21
C CYS A 122 -37.58 58.49 -34.22
N ASP A 123 -36.91 58.69 -33.09
CA ASP A 123 -35.68 59.51 -33.03
C ASP A 123 -34.43 58.77 -33.55
N ILE A 124 -33.35 59.52 -33.84
CA ILE A 124 -32.01 59.04 -34.22
C ILE A 124 -30.92 59.53 -33.26
N ALA A 125 -31.14 60.64 -32.54
CA ALA A 125 -30.12 61.22 -31.68
C ALA A 125 -29.79 60.36 -30.45
N GLU A 126 -28.59 60.59 -29.88
CA GLU A 126 -28.30 60.14 -28.52
C GLU A 126 -29.19 60.93 -27.55
N SER A 127 -30.28 60.32 -27.07
CA SER A 127 -31.17 60.99 -26.11
C SER A 127 -30.39 61.35 -24.84
N THR A 128 -30.41 62.61 -24.44
CA THR A 128 -29.68 63.15 -23.28
C THR A 128 -30.29 62.79 -21.91
N LYS A 129 -31.07 61.70 -21.83
CA LYS A 129 -31.78 61.27 -20.62
C LYS A 129 -30.89 60.40 -19.71
N ASN A 130 -30.39 61.01 -18.64
CA ASN A 130 -29.63 60.40 -17.52
C ASN A 130 -28.39 59.58 -17.91
N GLU A 131 -27.21 59.96 -17.40
CA GLU A 131 -25.91 59.28 -17.59
C GLU A 131 -25.83 57.82 -17.06
N PHE A 132 -26.95 57.30 -16.56
CA PHE A 132 -27.10 56.00 -15.91
C PHE A 132 -28.25 55.16 -16.53
N SER A 133 -28.93 55.66 -17.56
CA SER A 133 -29.95 54.90 -18.31
C SER A 133 -29.27 53.88 -19.22
N ILE A 134 -29.51 52.59 -19.01
CA ILE A 134 -28.88 51.52 -19.81
C ILE A 134 -29.64 51.26 -21.13
N GLY A 135 -30.85 51.81 -21.28
CA GLY A 135 -31.59 51.87 -22.53
C GLY A 135 -31.46 53.23 -23.23
N ARG A 136 -30.85 53.26 -24.41
CA ARG A 136 -30.98 54.38 -25.36
C ARG A 136 -32.30 54.24 -26.11
N PHE A 137 -33.38 54.76 -25.53
CA PHE A 137 -34.72 54.68 -26.10
C PHE A 137 -34.74 55.30 -27.51
N GLY A 138 -35.04 54.49 -28.53
CA GLY A 138 -34.96 54.86 -29.95
C GLY A 138 -33.84 54.18 -30.73
N LEU A 139 -32.60 54.14 -30.21
CA LEU A 139 -31.44 53.57 -30.93
C LEU A 139 -31.53 52.03 -31.00
N GLY A 140 -31.82 51.38 -29.87
CA GLY A 140 -31.95 49.93 -29.80
C GLY A 140 -33.09 49.37 -30.65
N PHE A 141 -34.20 50.12 -30.76
CA PHE A 141 -35.32 49.73 -31.62
C PHE A 141 -34.94 49.68 -33.10
N LYS A 142 -33.98 50.50 -33.58
CA LYS A 142 -33.58 50.48 -35.00
C LYS A 142 -32.98 49.14 -35.44
N SER A 143 -32.56 48.27 -34.51
CA SER A 143 -32.10 46.92 -34.83
C SER A 143 -33.19 46.05 -35.50
N VAL A 144 -34.49 46.35 -35.36
CA VAL A 144 -35.53 45.60 -36.10
C VAL A 144 -35.41 45.77 -37.62
N TYR A 145 -34.77 46.84 -38.10
CA TYR A 145 -34.58 47.07 -39.53
C TYR A 145 -33.58 46.10 -40.20
N THR A 146 -32.96 45.20 -39.44
CA THR A 146 -32.22 44.04 -39.98
C THR A 146 -33.14 42.96 -40.55
N VAL A 147 -34.43 42.95 -40.18
CA VAL A 147 -35.42 41.94 -40.61
C VAL A 147 -36.70 42.52 -41.21
N THR A 148 -37.00 43.81 -41.01
CA THR A 148 -38.13 44.53 -41.64
C THR A 148 -37.69 45.87 -42.24
N ASP A 149 -38.49 46.44 -43.13
CA ASP A 149 -38.35 47.84 -43.59
C ASP A 149 -39.50 48.75 -43.11
N LEU A 150 -40.53 48.17 -42.49
CA LEU A 150 -41.75 48.86 -42.09
C LEU A 150 -42.30 48.24 -40.78
N PRO A 151 -41.66 48.49 -39.63
CA PRO A 151 -42.19 48.05 -38.34
C PRO A 151 -43.50 48.79 -38.03
N GLU A 152 -44.50 48.04 -37.56
CA GLU A 152 -45.83 48.51 -37.19
C GLU A 152 -46.02 48.40 -35.67
N ILE A 153 -46.56 49.45 -35.04
CA ILE A 153 -46.80 49.53 -33.59
C ILE A 153 -48.28 49.83 -33.34
N HIS A 154 -48.89 48.99 -32.51
CA HIS A 154 -50.30 49.03 -32.14
C HIS A 154 -50.43 49.00 -30.62
N SER A 155 -50.63 50.16 -29.99
CA SER A 155 -50.56 50.30 -28.53
C SER A 155 -51.50 51.39 -28.02
N GLY A 156 -52.43 51.05 -27.14
CA GLY A 156 -53.42 52.03 -26.64
C GLY A 156 -54.23 52.64 -27.79
N ASP A 157 -54.11 53.95 -27.99
CA ASP A 157 -54.70 54.70 -29.10
C ASP A 157 -53.72 55.03 -30.24
N GLU A 158 -52.46 54.59 -30.13
CA GLU A 158 -51.46 54.69 -31.18
C GLU A 158 -51.52 53.48 -32.12
N ASP A 159 -51.57 53.76 -33.43
CA ASP A 159 -51.61 52.79 -34.53
C ASP A 159 -50.82 53.38 -35.70
N PHE A 160 -49.53 53.05 -35.80
CA PHE A 160 -48.61 53.61 -36.79
C PHE A 160 -47.54 52.63 -37.29
N ALA A 161 -47.10 52.83 -38.52
CA ALA A 161 -45.88 52.24 -39.08
C ALA A 161 -44.75 53.29 -39.12
N ILE A 162 -43.48 52.87 -39.12
CA ILE A 162 -42.33 53.79 -39.18
C ILE A 162 -41.59 53.63 -40.52
N GLU A 163 -41.78 54.59 -41.43
CA GLU A 163 -41.09 54.67 -42.72
C GLU A 163 -39.70 55.33 -42.57
N ASP A 164 -38.72 54.90 -43.38
CA ASP A 164 -37.34 55.44 -43.43
C ASP A 164 -36.72 55.69 -42.03
N TYR A 165 -36.86 54.72 -41.13
CA TYR A 165 -36.36 54.72 -39.74
C TYR A 165 -36.99 55.73 -38.77
N VAL A 166 -37.63 56.82 -39.23
CA VAL A 166 -38.02 57.97 -38.37
C VAL A 166 -39.37 58.62 -38.66
N PHE A 167 -40.08 58.25 -39.72
CA PHE A 167 -41.32 58.92 -40.10
C PHE A 167 -42.54 58.07 -39.71
N PRO A 168 -43.22 58.40 -38.59
CA PRO A 168 -44.43 57.68 -38.21
C PRO A 168 -45.57 57.99 -39.19
N LYS A 169 -46.33 56.95 -39.55
CA LYS A 169 -47.44 57.02 -40.50
C LYS A 169 -48.62 56.25 -39.96
N ARG A 170 -49.80 56.89 -39.93
CA ARG A 170 -51.03 56.27 -39.43
C ARG A 170 -51.41 55.04 -40.26
N ILE A 171 -51.71 53.93 -39.58
CA ILE A 171 -52.21 52.69 -40.19
C ILE A 171 -53.60 52.33 -39.64
N ALA A 172 -54.19 51.24 -40.15
CA ALA A 172 -55.48 50.75 -39.66
C ALA A 172 -55.33 50.14 -38.26
N ARG A 173 -56.34 50.32 -37.40
CA ARG A 173 -56.33 49.80 -36.03
C ARG A 173 -56.41 48.27 -36.02
N LEU A 174 -55.39 47.61 -35.49
CA LEU A 174 -55.35 46.16 -35.32
C LEU A 174 -56.13 45.73 -34.06
N ALA A 175 -56.83 44.59 -34.14
CA ALA A 175 -57.58 44.05 -33.02
C ALA A 175 -56.62 43.45 -31.96
N ARG A 176 -56.69 44.00 -30.74
CA ARG A 176 -55.81 43.69 -29.61
C ARG A 176 -56.60 43.69 -28.29
N ALA A 177 -56.09 43.03 -27.27
CA ALA A 177 -56.65 43.05 -25.92
C ALA A 177 -56.48 44.44 -25.26
N VAL A 178 -57.21 44.67 -24.17
CA VAL A 178 -57.03 45.88 -23.35
C VAL A 178 -55.62 45.87 -22.77
N ASP A 179 -54.97 47.04 -22.74
CA ASP A 179 -53.59 47.23 -22.27
C ASP A 179 -52.49 46.49 -23.08
N GLU A 180 -52.85 45.76 -24.14
CA GLU A 180 -51.90 45.08 -25.02
C GLU A 180 -51.21 46.07 -25.98
N THR A 181 -49.90 45.89 -26.13
CA THR A 181 -49.08 46.47 -27.20
C THR A 181 -48.64 45.35 -28.12
N GLN A 182 -48.95 45.49 -29.42
CA GLN A 182 -48.47 44.60 -30.46
C GLN A 182 -47.47 45.34 -31.35
N ILE A 183 -46.33 44.72 -31.63
CA ILE A 183 -45.33 45.20 -32.58
C ILE A 183 -45.22 44.16 -33.68
N LEU A 184 -45.59 44.52 -34.90
CA LEU A 184 -45.54 43.65 -36.07
C LEU A 184 -44.32 44.04 -36.92
N LEU A 185 -43.53 43.04 -37.31
CA LEU A 185 -42.35 43.19 -38.14
C LEU A 185 -42.55 42.35 -39.41
N PRO A 186 -43.15 42.93 -40.47
CA PRO A 186 -43.22 42.28 -41.78
C PRO A 186 -41.81 41.97 -42.29
N LEU A 187 -41.53 40.70 -42.55
CA LEU A 187 -40.20 40.25 -42.96
C LEU A 187 -39.92 40.69 -44.41
N LYS A 188 -38.66 41.06 -44.70
CA LYS A 188 -38.24 41.44 -46.06
C LYS A 188 -38.44 40.27 -47.02
N PRO A 189 -39.26 40.39 -48.09
CA PRO A 189 -39.56 39.26 -48.98
C PRO A 189 -38.34 38.65 -49.69
N GLU A 190 -37.26 39.43 -49.85
CA GLU A 190 -35.98 38.98 -50.39
C GLU A 190 -35.11 38.20 -49.39
N ASP A 191 -35.39 38.26 -48.08
CA ASP A 191 -34.60 37.62 -47.03
C ASP A 191 -35.23 36.30 -46.59
N THR A 192 -34.89 35.24 -47.32
CA THR A 192 -35.34 33.87 -47.02
C THR A 192 -34.68 33.26 -45.79
N SER A 193 -33.65 33.89 -45.21
CA SER A 193 -32.95 33.44 -44.00
C SER A 193 -33.58 33.95 -42.70
N ALA A 194 -34.21 35.13 -42.71
CA ALA A 194 -34.67 35.83 -41.51
C ALA A 194 -35.51 34.95 -40.56
N ALA A 195 -36.44 34.14 -41.06
CA ALA A 195 -37.26 33.26 -40.22
C ALA A 195 -36.45 32.15 -39.52
N GLN A 196 -35.40 31.63 -40.16
CA GLN A 196 -34.51 30.63 -39.57
C GLN A 196 -33.61 31.27 -38.51
N ASP A 197 -33.04 32.44 -38.81
CA ASP A 197 -32.20 33.21 -37.89
C ASP A 197 -32.98 33.59 -36.62
N ILE A 198 -34.20 34.12 -36.77
CA ILE A 198 -35.08 34.46 -35.64
C ILE A 198 -35.43 33.23 -34.80
N THR A 199 -35.69 32.08 -35.43
CA THR A 199 -35.95 30.81 -34.72
C THR A 199 -34.72 30.36 -33.92
N ALA A 200 -33.51 30.55 -34.45
CA ALA A 200 -32.27 30.29 -33.72
C ALA A 200 -32.10 31.27 -32.54
N GLY A 201 -32.42 32.55 -32.73
CA GLY A 201 -32.43 33.58 -31.68
C GLY A 201 -33.36 33.23 -30.51
N PHE A 202 -34.59 32.76 -30.78
CA PHE A 202 -35.49 32.30 -29.72
C PHE A 202 -34.92 31.10 -28.93
N ARG A 203 -34.33 30.12 -29.63
CA ARG A 203 -33.67 28.97 -28.99
C ARG A 203 -32.37 29.33 -28.25
N HIS A 204 -31.80 30.49 -28.53
CA HIS A 204 -30.63 31.05 -27.83
C HIS A 204 -31.02 31.82 -26.56
N LEU A 205 -32.22 32.41 -26.52
CA LEU A 205 -32.75 33.16 -25.37
C LEU A 205 -32.73 32.33 -24.08
N GLY A 206 -33.37 31.15 -24.11
CA GLY A 206 -33.42 30.21 -22.99
C GLY A 206 -34.16 30.74 -21.74
N PRO A 207 -34.39 29.86 -20.74
CA PRO A 207 -35.09 30.27 -19.51
C PRO A 207 -34.30 31.33 -18.72
N SER A 208 -32.96 31.22 -18.66
CA SER A 208 -32.11 32.10 -17.85
C SER A 208 -32.18 33.58 -18.24
N ALA A 209 -32.72 33.93 -19.43
CA ALA A 209 -33.02 35.31 -19.81
C ALA A 209 -33.98 36.02 -18.85
N LEU A 210 -34.86 35.30 -18.15
CA LEU A 210 -35.75 35.88 -17.13
C LEU A 210 -35.06 36.19 -15.80
N LEU A 211 -33.92 35.55 -15.49
CA LEU A 211 -33.35 35.48 -14.13
C LEU A 211 -33.23 36.86 -13.45
N PHE A 212 -32.68 37.83 -14.17
CA PHE A 212 -32.41 39.19 -13.70
C PHE A 212 -33.47 40.23 -14.12
N LEU A 213 -34.47 39.83 -14.90
CA LEU A 213 -35.61 40.68 -15.19
C LEU A 213 -36.47 40.83 -13.92
N ARG A 214 -37.10 41.98 -13.79
CA ARG A 214 -37.87 42.39 -12.60
C ARG A 214 -39.35 42.51 -12.89
N HIS A 215 -39.70 42.77 -14.15
CA HIS A 215 -41.02 43.18 -14.56
C HIS A 215 -41.69 42.21 -15.53
N ILE A 216 -40.94 41.39 -16.26
CA ILE A 216 -41.42 40.23 -17.03
C ILE A 216 -41.29 38.96 -16.16
N ASP A 217 -42.39 38.23 -16.04
CA ASP A 217 -42.45 36.92 -15.37
C ASP A 217 -42.56 35.76 -16.37
N GLU A 218 -43.14 35.99 -17.56
CA GLU A 218 -43.40 34.98 -18.59
C GLU A 218 -42.90 35.43 -19.97
N ILE A 219 -42.13 34.58 -20.66
CA ILE A 219 -41.78 34.74 -22.07
C ILE A 219 -42.21 33.50 -22.86
N ASN A 220 -43.03 33.72 -23.89
CA ASN A 220 -43.44 32.66 -24.81
C ASN A 220 -42.94 32.98 -26.22
N TRP A 221 -42.56 31.96 -26.98
CA TRP A 221 -42.28 32.09 -28.40
C TRP A 221 -42.84 30.90 -29.17
N SER A 222 -43.32 31.14 -30.39
CA SER A 222 -43.90 30.10 -31.25
C SER A 222 -43.64 30.37 -32.72
N VAL A 223 -43.21 29.35 -33.47
CA VAL A 223 -43.05 29.41 -34.93
C VAL A 223 -44.19 28.63 -35.59
N GLU A 224 -44.85 29.22 -36.59
CA GLU A 224 -45.95 28.57 -37.31
C GLU A 224 -45.50 27.24 -37.95
N GLY A 225 -46.12 26.13 -37.55
CA GLY A 225 -45.76 24.79 -38.01
C GLY A 225 -44.37 24.29 -37.55
N GLY A 226 -43.73 25.00 -36.62
CA GLY A 226 -42.41 24.68 -36.08
C GLY A 226 -42.42 24.57 -34.54
N SER A 227 -41.25 24.75 -33.93
CA SER A 227 -41.08 24.68 -32.48
C SER A 227 -41.63 25.91 -31.75
N SER A 228 -41.96 25.71 -30.48
CA SER A 228 -42.31 26.72 -29.50
C SER A 228 -41.48 26.58 -28.21
N GLY A 229 -41.54 27.61 -27.38
CA GLY A 229 -40.94 27.63 -26.05
C GLY A 229 -41.69 28.53 -25.07
N PHE A 230 -41.60 28.15 -23.80
CA PHE A 230 -42.26 28.76 -22.66
C PHE A 230 -41.25 28.88 -21.52
N TYR A 231 -41.04 30.10 -21.05
CA TYR A 231 -40.17 30.41 -19.92
C TYR A 231 -40.98 31.13 -18.83
N LEU A 232 -40.87 30.67 -17.59
CA LEU A 232 -41.58 31.23 -16.43
C LEU A 232 -40.62 31.46 -15.28
N ARG A 233 -40.68 32.64 -14.67
CA ARG A 233 -39.96 33.00 -13.46
C ARG A 233 -40.93 33.03 -12.28
N ASN A 234 -40.69 32.16 -11.31
CA ASN A 234 -41.44 32.18 -10.06
C ASN A 234 -41.11 33.44 -9.25
N SER A 235 -42.06 33.89 -8.43
CA SER A 235 -41.84 35.02 -7.52
C SER A 235 -40.63 34.75 -6.61
N PRO A 236 -39.65 35.67 -6.51
CA PRO A 236 -38.45 35.46 -5.71
C PRO A 236 -38.76 35.20 -4.23
N GLU A 237 -38.25 34.10 -3.71
CA GLU A 237 -38.33 33.74 -2.30
C GLU A 237 -37.25 34.48 -1.53
N THR A 238 -37.63 35.30 -0.55
CA THR A 238 -36.68 36.10 0.22
C THR A 238 -36.11 35.29 1.38
N LEU A 239 -34.80 35.02 1.34
CA LEU A 239 -34.07 34.25 2.36
C LEU A 239 -33.32 35.16 3.35
N GLY A 240 -33.13 36.44 3.01
CA GLY A 240 -32.46 37.43 3.84
C GLY A 240 -32.63 38.85 3.29
N PRO A 241 -32.06 39.87 3.94
CA PRO A 241 -32.22 41.28 3.52
C PRO A 241 -31.62 41.59 2.14
N ASN A 242 -30.66 40.79 1.70
CA ASN A 242 -29.94 40.90 0.44
C ASN A 242 -29.79 39.55 -0.30
N VAL A 243 -30.60 38.55 0.06
CA VAL A 243 -30.49 37.16 -0.43
C VAL A 243 -31.86 36.62 -0.82
N GLN A 244 -31.98 36.10 -2.03
CA GLN A 244 -33.21 35.52 -2.56
C GLN A 244 -32.94 34.19 -3.28
N ARG A 245 -33.94 33.30 -3.31
CA ARG A 245 -33.97 32.14 -4.21
C ARG A 245 -34.91 32.46 -5.37
N ILE A 246 -34.43 32.26 -6.60
CA ILE A 246 -35.22 32.43 -7.83
C ILE A 246 -35.27 31.10 -8.55
N THR A 247 -36.47 30.64 -8.89
CA THR A 247 -36.68 29.47 -9.75
C THR A 247 -37.14 29.95 -11.11
N VAL A 248 -36.49 29.47 -12.16
CA VAL A 248 -36.87 29.73 -13.55
C VAL A 248 -37.10 28.39 -14.25
N ILE A 249 -38.29 28.24 -14.80
CA ILE A 249 -38.78 27.03 -15.47
C ILE A 249 -38.69 27.27 -16.98
N GLY A 250 -38.13 26.31 -17.71
CA GLY A 250 -38.09 26.33 -19.17
C GLY A 250 -38.66 25.07 -19.77
N ASN A 251 -39.59 25.22 -20.71
CA ASN A 251 -40.17 24.14 -21.51
C ASN A 251 -40.08 24.53 -22.99
N GLU A 252 -39.43 23.72 -23.81
CA GLU A 252 -39.26 23.95 -25.26
C GLU A 252 -39.58 22.65 -26.00
N ASP A 253 -40.20 22.76 -27.17
CA ASP A 253 -40.42 21.59 -28.02
C ASP A 253 -39.08 20.92 -28.37
N ASP A 254 -39.08 19.58 -28.42
CA ASP A 254 -37.91 18.71 -28.59
C ASP A 254 -36.83 18.80 -27.48
N ARG A 255 -37.12 19.46 -26.35
CA ARG A 255 -36.25 19.46 -25.15
C ARG A 255 -37.02 18.96 -23.92
N SER A 256 -36.27 18.52 -22.91
CA SER A 256 -36.85 18.23 -21.58
C SER A 256 -37.14 19.53 -20.85
N GLU A 257 -38.22 19.56 -20.07
CA GLU A 257 -38.51 20.62 -19.09
C GLU A 257 -37.33 20.76 -18.10
N VAL A 258 -36.93 22.01 -17.81
CA VAL A 258 -35.77 22.34 -16.95
C VAL A 258 -36.18 23.33 -15.86
N ASP A 259 -36.09 22.88 -14.61
CA ASP A 259 -36.20 23.73 -13.42
C ASP A 259 -34.81 24.22 -12.99
N GLN A 260 -34.50 25.49 -13.24
CA GLN A 260 -33.27 26.11 -12.76
C GLN A 260 -33.51 26.85 -11.45
N ASN A 261 -32.74 26.53 -10.41
CA ASN A 261 -32.82 27.19 -9.11
C ASN A 261 -31.55 28.00 -8.88
N TRP A 262 -31.71 29.25 -8.42
CA TRP A 262 -30.62 30.21 -8.29
C TRP A 262 -30.63 30.85 -6.91
N LEU A 263 -29.47 30.90 -6.25
CA LEU A 263 -29.24 31.70 -5.05
C LEU A 263 -28.67 33.05 -5.47
N VAL A 264 -29.47 34.10 -5.32
CA VAL A 264 -29.14 35.45 -5.78
C VAL A 264 -28.88 36.38 -4.60
N PHE A 265 -27.67 36.90 -4.55
CA PHE A 265 -27.27 37.98 -3.64
C PHE A 265 -27.37 39.32 -4.38
N HIS A 266 -27.87 40.38 -3.75
CA HIS A 266 -28.01 41.69 -4.40
C HIS A 266 -27.58 42.86 -3.50
N ARG A 267 -27.03 43.92 -4.10
CA ARG A 267 -26.71 45.16 -3.39
C ARG A 267 -27.08 46.39 -4.21
N ASP A 268 -27.88 47.28 -3.64
CA ASP A 268 -28.19 48.57 -4.24
C ASP A 268 -26.93 49.42 -4.41
N VAL A 269 -26.74 50.00 -5.60
CA VAL A 269 -25.61 50.87 -5.95
C VAL A 269 -26.08 52.29 -6.24
N PHE A 270 -25.26 53.26 -5.84
CA PHE A 270 -25.61 54.67 -5.79
C PHE A 270 -24.59 55.53 -6.54
N SER A 271 -25.02 56.65 -7.12
CA SER A 271 -24.12 57.65 -7.72
C SER A 271 -23.35 58.44 -6.65
N ALA A 272 -22.40 59.28 -7.08
CA ALA A 272 -21.68 60.19 -6.18
C ALA A 272 -22.62 61.15 -5.42
N GLU A 273 -23.76 61.49 -6.03
CA GLU A 273 -24.85 62.31 -5.49
C GLU A 273 -25.82 61.51 -4.59
N LYS A 274 -25.50 60.25 -4.29
CA LYS A 274 -26.31 59.29 -3.50
C LYS A 274 -27.67 58.95 -4.11
N GLN A 275 -27.85 59.11 -5.42
CA GLN A 275 -29.05 58.63 -6.11
C GLN A 275 -28.90 57.12 -6.38
N LYS A 276 -29.94 56.32 -6.10
CA LYS A 276 -29.94 54.89 -6.42
C LYS A 276 -29.95 54.71 -7.94
N ILE A 277 -28.89 54.11 -8.47
CA ILE A 277 -28.76 53.84 -9.91
C ILE A 277 -29.30 52.45 -10.27
N GLY A 278 -29.07 51.47 -9.40
CA GLY A 278 -29.48 50.09 -9.67
C GLY A 278 -29.09 49.19 -8.52
N ARG A 279 -28.74 47.95 -8.84
CA ARG A 279 -28.13 46.99 -7.92
C ARG A 279 -27.16 46.09 -8.69
N VAL A 280 -26.08 45.67 -8.04
CA VAL A 280 -25.26 44.54 -8.50
C VAL A 280 -25.84 43.26 -7.92
N GLU A 281 -25.81 42.18 -8.70
CA GLU A 281 -26.38 40.88 -8.33
C GLU A 281 -25.38 39.76 -8.64
N ILE A 282 -25.28 38.77 -7.76
CA ILE A 282 -24.47 37.55 -7.91
C ILE A 282 -25.40 36.36 -7.83
N ALA A 283 -25.47 35.53 -8.87
CA ALA A 283 -26.36 34.37 -8.93
C ALA A 283 -25.57 33.05 -9.04
N PHE A 284 -25.62 32.26 -7.97
CA PHE A 284 -25.09 30.90 -7.92
C PHE A 284 -26.17 29.90 -8.36
N SER A 285 -25.84 28.95 -9.24
CA SER A 285 -26.74 27.84 -9.58
C SER A 285 -26.87 26.89 -8.39
N LEU A 286 -28.06 26.39 -8.13
CA LEU A 286 -28.37 25.45 -7.06
C LEU A 286 -28.86 24.11 -7.61
N ILE A 287 -28.38 23.03 -7.00
CA ILE A 287 -28.89 21.67 -7.20
C ILE A 287 -29.39 21.08 -5.87
N ALA A 288 -30.51 20.36 -5.91
CA ALA A 288 -31.03 19.66 -4.74
C ALA A 288 -30.15 18.46 -4.37
N VAL A 289 -29.87 18.30 -3.06
CA VAL A 289 -29.05 17.20 -2.55
C VAL A 289 -29.88 15.91 -2.58
N LYS A 290 -29.44 14.90 -3.34
CA LYS A 290 -30.19 13.64 -3.58
C LYS A 290 -30.71 12.93 -2.33
N GLU A 291 -29.97 13.03 -1.22
CA GLU A 291 -30.28 12.37 0.05
C GLU A 291 -31.15 13.23 0.99
N THR A 292 -31.23 14.54 0.74
CA THR A 292 -31.99 15.51 1.55
C THR A 292 -32.66 16.55 0.63
N PRO A 293 -33.89 16.28 0.12
CA PRO A 293 -34.53 17.11 -0.93
C PRO A 293 -34.69 18.59 -0.60
N ASP A 294 -34.78 18.94 0.68
CA ASP A 294 -34.90 20.33 1.16
C ASP A 294 -33.56 21.07 1.22
N ARG A 295 -32.42 20.36 1.07
CA ARG A 295 -31.07 20.93 1.12
C ARG A 295 -30.54 21.17 -0.29
N TRP A 296 -29.86 22.30 -0.46
CA TRP A 296 -29.31 22.76 -1.72
C TRP A 296 -27.79 22.80 -1.64
N ALA A 297 -27.13 22.51 -2.76
CA ALA A 297 -25.70 22.66 -2.95
C ALA A 297 -25.44 23.60 -4.14
N VAL A 298 -24.34 24.34 -4.09
CA VAL A 298 -23.93 25.24 -5.17
C VAL A 298 -23.30 24.44 -6.31
N GLN A 299 -23.67 24.75 -7.55
CA GLN A 299 -23.12 24.14 -8.75
C GLN A 299 -22.34 25.18 -9.58
N PRO A 300 -21.04 24.94 -9.88
CA PRO A 300 -20.27 25.77 -10.79
C PRO A 300 -20.85 25.77 -12.21
N LEU A 301 -20.97 26.96 -12.78
CA LEU A 301 -21.26 27.13 -14.21
C LEU A 301 -20.02 26.85 -15.07
N ALA A 302 -20.23 26.30 -16.27
CA ALA A 302 -19.18 26.08 -17.26
C ALA A 302 -18.83 27.34 -18.08
N LYS A 303 -19.73 28.33 -18.09
CA LYS A 303 -19.56 29.67 -18.69
C LYS A 303 -20.29 30.69 -17.82
N SER A 304 -19.72 31.89 -17.76
CA SER A 304 -20.11 32.97 -16.85
C SER A 304 -20.02 34.34 -17.55
N PRO A 305 -20.81 34.58 -18.60
CA PRO A 305 -20.86 35.90 -19.21
C PRO A 305 -21.32 36.93 -18.17
N LEU A 306 -20.69 38.11 -18.17
CA LEU A 306 -21.18 39.28 -17.45
C LEU A 306 -22.56 39.64 -18.00
N VAL A 307 -23.53 39.86 -17.12
CA VAL A 307 -24.92 40.16 -17.48
C VAL A 307 -25.23 41.64 -17.28
N VAL A 308 -25.79 42.28 -18.30
CA VAL A 308 -26.30 43.65 -18.25
C VAL A 308 -27.74 43.62 -18.73
N PHE A 309 -28.64 43.17 -17.84
CA PHE A 309 -29.95 42.56 -18.13
C PHE A 309 -29.86 41.25 -18.91
N PHE A 310 -29.15 41.24 -20.05
CA PHE A 310 -28.87 40.05 -20.85
C PHE A 310 -27.37 39.73 -20.91
N PRO A 311 -26.97 38.50 -21.27
CA PRO A 311 -25.56 38.11 -21.36
C PRO A 311 -24.77 38.96 -22.37
N THR A 312 -23.57 39.40 -21.97
CA THR A 312 -22.59 40.06 -22.84
C THR A 312 -21.55 39.06 -23.35
N VAL A 313 -20.68 39.45 -24.30
CA VAL A 313 -19.55 38.58 -24.73
C VAL A 313 -18.37 38.58 -23.73
N VAL A 314 -18.48 39.33 -22.64
CA VAL A 314 -17.44 39.46 -21.61
C VAL A 314 -17.56 38.28 -20.64
N GLU A 315 -16.78 37.24 -20.86
CA GLU A 315 -16.62 36.14 -19.91
C GLU A 315 -15.99 36.65 -18.60
N SER A 316 -16.60 36.32 -17.46
CA SER A 316 -16.09 36.69 -16.13
C SER A 316 -15.16 35.64 -15.52
N HIS A 317 -15.15 34.41 -16.08
CA HIS A 317 -14.36 33.26 -15.63
C HIS A 317 -14.68 32.77 -14.19
N LEU A 318 -15.91 33.00 -13.74
CA LEU A 318 -16.45 32.60 -12.45
C LEU A 318 -17.33 31.35 -12.60
N GLY A 319 -17.68 30.68 -11.50
CA GLY A 319 -18.71 29.62 -11.55
C GLY A 319 -20.13 30.12 -11.26
N PHE A 320 -20.34 31.43 -11.29
CA PHE A 320 -21.61 32.11 -11.01
C PHE A 320 -21.80 33.29 -11.97
N LEU A 321 -23.03 33.78 -12.12
CA LEU A 321 -23.31 34.95 -12.94
C LEU A 321 -23.16 36.24 -12.14
N VAL A 322 -22.50 37.24 -12.72
CA VAL A 322 -22.46 38.61 -12.23
C VAL A 322 -23.40 39.45 -13.08
N GLN A 323 -24.31 40.17 -12.44
CA GLN A 323 -25.14 41.20 -13.07
C GLN A 323 -24.87 42.55 -12.40
N GLY A 324 -25.00 43.63 -13.17
CA GLY A 324 -25.03 44.97 -12.62
C GLY A 324 -25.34 46.05 -13.65
N PRO A 325 -25.49 47.32 -13.24
CA PRO A 325 -25.77 48.44 -14.13
C PRO A 325 -24.49 48.92 -14.86
N TYR A 326 -23.77 48.00 -15.51
CA TYR A 326 -22.51 48.30 -16.20
C TYR A 326 -22.75 49.15 -17.45
N ARG A 327 -21.83 50.09 -17.70
CA ARG A 327 -21.75 50.86 -18.95
C ARG A 327 -21.14 49.98 -20.03
N THR A 328 -21.85 49.79 -21.14
CA THR A 328 -21.45 48.94 -22.27
C THR A 328 -20.97 49.76 -23.48
N THR A 329 -20.44 49.07 -24.48
CA THR A 329 -20.29 49.54 -25.87
C THR A 329 -21.66 49.89 -26.49
N PRO A 330 -21.70 50.66 -27.60
CA PRO A 330 -22.95 50.95 -28.32
C PRO A 330 -23.70 49.69 -28.80
N SER A 331 -22.95 48.64 -29.14
CA SER A 331 -23.38 47.29 -29.50
C SER A 331 -23.86 46.42 -28.32
N ARG A 332 -23.75 46.92 -27.08
CA ARG A 332 -24.06 46.24 -25.80
C ARG A 332 -23.33 44.92 -25.50
N ASP A 333 -22.50 44.45 -26.43
CA ASP A 333 -21.71 43.21 -26.34
C ASP A 333 -20.58 43.26 -25.30
N ASN A 334 -20.02 44.43 -25.00
CA ASN A 334 -18.78 44.57 -24.24
C ASN A 334 -18.83 45.72 -23.23
N ILE A 335 -17.87 45.75 -22.29
CA ILE A 335 -17.70 46.88 -21.34
C ILE A 335 -16.36 47.61 -21.59
N PRO A 336 -16.36 48.96 -21.71
CA PRO A 336 -15.15 49.72 -21.97
C PRO A 336 -14.09 49.52 -20.87
N PRO A 337 -12.81 49.29 -21.23
CA PRO A 337 -11.73 49.18 -20.26
C PRO A 337 -11.45 50.55 -19.63
N GLY A 338 -11.25 50.57 -18.30
CA GLY A 338 -10.91 51.80 -17.57
C GLY A 338 -12.09 52.71 -17.20
N GLU A 339 -13.33 52.34 -17.54
CA GLU A 339 -14.53 53.10 -17.15
C GLU A 339 -14.70 53.12 -15.61
N PRO A 340 -14.64 54.30 -14.95
CA PRO A 340 -14.62 54.38 -13.49
C PRO A 340 -15.88 53.82 -12.82
N TRP A 341 -17.05 53.97 -13.45
CA TRP A 341 -18.29 53.39 -12.95
C TRP A 341 -18.23 51.85 -12.94
N ASN A 342 -17.73 51.24 -14.01
CA ASN A 342 -17.59 49.79 -14.10
C ASN A 342 -16.59 49.25 -13.08
N GLN A 343 -15.51 49.99 -12.80
CA GLN A 343 -14.56 49.66 -11.73
C GLN A 343 -15.22 49.71 -10.35
N HIS A 344 -16.02 50.74 -10.06
CA HIS A 344 -16.79 50.82 -8.82
C HIS A 344 -17.76 49.64 -8.66
N LEU A 345 -18.48 49.25 -9.72
CA LEU A 345 -19.36 48.09 -9.69
C LEU A 345 -18.60 46.78 -9.42
N VAL A 346 -17.42 46.56 -10.01
CA VAL A 346 -16.59 45.39 -9.67
C VAL A 346 -16.18 45.39 -8.20
N MET A 347 -15.86 46.55 -7.61
CA MET A 347 -15.54 46.64 -6.18
C MET A 347 -16.75 46.30 -5.29
N GLU A 348 -17.95 46.77 -5.63
CA GLU A 348 -19.19 46.41 -4.92
C GLU A 348 -19.50 44.91 -5.06
N THR A 349 -19.36 44.34 -6.26
CA THR A 349 -19.49 42.89 -6.51
C THR A 349 -18.46 42.09 -5.72
N SER A 350 -17.21 42.57 -5.61
CA SER A 350 -16.16 41.92 -4.80
C SER A 350 -16.52 41.89 -3.31
N SER A 351 -17.07 42.97 -2.78
CA SER A 351 -17.55 43.05 -1.40
C SER A 351 -18.79 42.17 -1.16
N LEU A 352 -19.73 42.16 -2.10
CA LEU A 352 -20.92 41.31 -2.06
C LEU A 352 -20.57 39.82 -2.14
N LEU A 353 -19.52 39.44 -2.89
CA LEU A 353 -19.03 38.07 -2.97
C LEU A 353 -18.53 37.56 -1.61
N VAL A 354 -17.78 38.38 -0.85
CA VAL A 354 -17.32 38.00 0.49
C VAL A 354 -18.50 37.86 1.47
N GLU A 355 -19.52 38.72 1.36
CA GLU A 355 -20.77 38.56 2.12
C GLU A 355 -21.53 37.28 1.74
N ALA A 356 -21.59 36.94 0.44
CA ALA A 356 -22.17 35.69 -0.03
C ALA A 356 -21.42 34.47 0.50
N MET A 357 -20.08 34.50 0.54
CA MET A 357 -19.26 33.43 1.14
C MET A 357 -19.57 33.25 2.64
N ARG A 358 -19.65 34.33 3.42
CA ARG A 358 -20.04 34.28 4.84
C ARG A 358 -21.43 33.68 5.03
N TRP A 359 -22.41 34.14 4.25
CA TRP A 359 -23.78 33.63 4.32
C TRP A 359 -23.87 32.15 3.92
N MET A 360 -23.17 31.74 2.86
CA MET A 360 -23.10 30.33 2.44
C MET A 360 -22.40 29.46 3.48
N ARG A 361 -21.38 29.96 4.21
CA ARG A 361 -20.79 29.25 5.34
C ARG A 361 -21.83 29.01 6.43
N ASP A 362 -22.48 30.09 6.87
CA ASP A 362 -23.44 30.06 7.98
C ASP A 362 -24.69 29.21 7.64
N GLY A 363 -25.05 29.13 6.35
CA GLY A 363 -26.07 28.23 5.79
C GLY A 363 -25.58 26.82 5.41
N ALA A 364 -24.35 26.44 5.75
CA ALA A 364 -23.74 25.13 5.44
C ALA A 364 -23.79 24.74 3.95
N MET A 365 -23.57 25.73 3.07
CA MET A 365 -23.49 25.65 1.60
C MET A 365 -22.10 26.01 1.03
N LEU A 366 -21.18 26.58 1.83
CA LEU A 366 -19.81 26.87 1.41
C LEU A 366 -18.94 25.59 1.45
N ASP A 367 -19.16 24.69 0.50
CA ASP A 367 -18.40 23.46 0.31
C ASP A 367 -17.37 23.58 -0.83
N VAL A 368 -16.71 22.47 -1.19
CA VAL A 368 -15.71 22.43 -2.27
C VAL A 368 -16.33 22.75 -3.65
N SER A 369 -17.62 22.48 -3.85
CA SER A 369 -18.34 22.85 -5.08
C SER A 369 -18.58 24.37 -5.13
N ALA A 370 -18.99 24.99 -4.01
CA ALA A 370 -19.07 26.44 -3.89
C ALA A 370 -17.71 27.12 -4.08
N LEU A 371 -16.62 26.55 -3.54
CA LEU A 371 -15.27 27.09 -3.74
C LEU A 371 -14.84 27.12 -5.21
N ARG A 372 -15.20 26.11 -6.01
CA ARG A 372 -14.91 26.11 -7.47
C ARG A 372 -15.59 27.25 -8.22
N CYS A 373 -16.58 27.91 -7.63
CA CYS A 373 -17.24 29.04 -8.26
C CYS A 373 -16.45 30.36 -8.12
N LEU A 374 -15.44 30.38 -7.26
CA LEU A 374 -14.68 31.57 -6.90
C LEU A 374 -13.54 31.86 -7.90
N PRO A 375 -13.04 33.12 -7.96
CA PRO A 375 -11.85 33.48 -8.73
C PRO A 375 -10.57 32.89 -8.09
N LEU A 376 -10.27 31.63 -8.39
CA LEU A 376 -9.11 30.89 -7.85
C LEU A 376 -7.94 30.74 -8.83
N ASP A 377 -8.08 31.24 -10.06
CA ASP A 377 -7.09 31.06 -11.12
C ASP A 377 -6.36 32.36 -11.46
N ARG A 378 -5.13 32.52 -10.98
CA ARG A 378 -4.34 33.75 -11.15
C ARG A 378 -4.03 34.06 -12.62
N GLU A 379 -4.06 33.07 -13.51
CA GLU A 379 -3.85 33.28 -14.96
C GLU A 379 -5.09 33.90 -15.62
N LYS A 380 -6.30 33.61 -15.11
CA LYS A 380 -7.56 34.22 -15.55
C LYS A 380 -7.82 35.58 -14.90
N PHE A 381 -7.26 35.81 -13.71
CA PHE A 381 -7.39 37.06 -12.94
C PHE A 381 -6.03 37.74 -12.66
N PRO A 382 -5.25 38.13 -13.70
CA PRO A 382 -3.99 38.85 -13.50
C PRO A 382 -4.25 40.27 -12.97
N GLN A 383 -3.28 40.87 -12.28
CA GLN A 383 -3.44 42.13 -11.51
C GLN A 383 -4.08 43.32 -12.27
N ASN A 384 -3.89 43.39 -13.60
CA ASN A 384 -4.44 44.47 -14.45
C ASN A 384 -5.76 44.09 -15.15
N SER A 385 -6.35 42.92 -14.84
CA SER A 385 -7.62 42.46 -15.41
C SER A 385 -8.83 43.16 -14.76
N ARG A 386 -9.95 43.22 -15.51
CA ARG A 386 -11.19 43.87 -15.06
C ARG A 386 -11.73 43.31 -13.74
N PHE A 387 -11.57 42.00 -13.51
CA PHE A 387 -12.10 41.28 -12.34
C PHE A 387 -11.03 40.91 -11.30
N ALA A 388 -9.79 41.39 -11.43
CA ALA A 388 -8.73 41.18 -10.43
C ALA A 388 -9.17 41.51 -8.99
N PRO A 389 -9.94 42.59 -8.71
CA PRO A 389 -10.37 42.89 -7.35
C PRO A 389 -11.23 41.80 -6.69
N MET A 390 -11.91 40.94 -7.47
CA MET A 390 -12.67 39.82 -6.94
C MET A 390 -11.75 38.70 -6.45
N PHE A 391 -10.67 38.41 -7.19
CA PHE A 391 -9.62 37.48 -6.76
C PHE A 391 -8.99 37.97 -5.45
N ASP A 392 -8.55 39.23 -5.42
CA ASP A 392 -7.82 39.78 -4.27
C ASP A 392 -8.72 39.90 -3.02
N ALA A 393 -10.03 40.18 -3.20
CA ALA A 393 -11.00 40.15 -2.10
C ALA A 393 -11.19 38.74 -1.53
N VAL A 394 -11.28 37.71 -2.38
CA VAL A 394 -11.40 36.30 -1.96
C VAL A 394 -10.12 35.81 -1.26
N GLN A 395 -8.94 36.18 -1.79
CA GLN A 395 -7.65 35.87 -1.18
C GLN A 395 -7.54 36.46 0.23
N GLN A 396 -7.89 37.75 0.39
CA GLN A 396 -7.90 38.40 1.71
C GLN A 396 -8.95 37.83 2.65
N ALA A 397 -10.11 37.40 2.15
CA ALA A 397 -11.15 36.78 2.96
C ALA A 397 -10.67 35.43 3.53
N PHE A 398 -10.07 34.55 2.73
CA PHE A 398 -9.52 33.29 3.23
C PHE A 398 -8.37 33.47 4.22
N GLN A 399 -7.57 34.54 4.08
CA GLN A 399 -6.49 34.85 5.04
C GLN A 399 -7.02 35.33 6.39
N LYS A 400 -8.17 36.03 6.44
CA LYS A 400 -8.65 36.73 7.64
C LYS A 400 -9.85 36.07 8.33
N GLU A 401 -10.56 35.18 7.64
CA GLU A 401 -11.85 34.66 8.08
C GLU A 401 -11.93 33.14 7.94
N ALA A 402 -12.68 32.53 8.87
CA ALA A 402 -13.03 31.12 8.81
C ALA A 402 -13.95 30.84 7.61
N LEU A 403 -13.37 30.52 6.46
CA LEU A 403 -14.06 30.33 5.17
C LEU A 403 -13.55 29.12 4.36
N LEU A 404 -12.47 28.46 4.78
CA LEU A 404 -11.96 27.23 4.14
C LEU A 404 -12.59 25.99 4.81
N PRO A 405 -13.29 25.10 4.07
CA PRO A 405 -14.00 23.97 4.65
C PRO A 405 -13.04 22.88 5.14
N THR A 406 -13.24 22.45 6.38
CA THR A 406 -12.42 21.42 7.06
C THR A 406 -13.01 20.01 6.91
N PHE A 407 -12.19 19.00 7.19
CA PHE A 407 -12.56 17.59 7.16
C PHE A 407 -13.65 17.23 8.18
N ASP A 408 -13.75 17.96 9.28
CA ASP A 408 -14.80 17.81 10.31
C ASP A 408 -16.04 18.68 10.07
N GLY A 409 -16.18 19.27 8.87
CA GLY A 409 -17.38 20.00 8.44
C GLY A 409 -17.51 21.43 9.01
N ARG A 410 -16.44 21.97 9.61
CA ARG A 410 -16.33 23.38 10.03
C ARG A 410 -15.61 24.19 8.94
N HIS A 411 -15.24 25.42 9.28
CA HIS A 411 -14.40 26.28 8.45
C HIS A 411 -13.28 26.91 9.27
N VAL A 412 -12.14 27.18 8.64
CA VAL A 412 -10.97 27.87 9.22
C VAL A 412 -10.39 28.90 8.26
N SER A 413 -9.53 29.78 8.77
CA SER A 413 -8.71 30.71 7.97
C SER A 413 -7.43 30.02 7.46
N ALA A 414 -6.73 30.65 6.52
CA ALA A 414 -5.57 30.06 5.84
C ALA A 414 -4.39 29.74 6.78
N ASP A 415 -4.13 30.59 7.77
CA ASP A 415 -3.11 30.40 8.80
C ASP A 415 -3.35 29.16 9.67
N GLN A 416 -4.61 28.78 9.85
CA GLN A 416 -5.05 27.60 10.60
C GLN A 416 -5.23 26.35 9.74
N ALA A 417 -5.10 26.47 8.41
CA ALA A 417 -5.35 25.40 7.48
C ALA A 417 -4.09 24.55 7.22
N LYS A 418 -4.26 23.23 7.16
CA LYS A 418 -3.27 22.30 6.59
C LYS A 418 -3.96 21.34 5.62
N LEU A 419 -3.27 20.99 4.52
CA LEU A 419 -3.69 19.95 3.60
C LEU A 419 -3.06 18.61 3.99
N ALA A 420 -3.82 17.53 3.96
CA ALA A 420 -3.30 16.17 4.15
C ALA A 420 -3.27 15.42 2.82
N ARG A 421 -2.15 14.74 2.53
CA ARG A 421 -2.00 14.00 1.27
C ARG A 421 -2.95 12.80 1.14
N THR A 422 -3.34 12.17 2.25
CA THR A 422 -4.18 10.96 2.25
C THR A 422 -5.33 11.07 3.27
N GLN A 423 -6.30 10.17 3.21
CA GLN A 423 -7.46 10.17 4.12
C GLN A 423 -7.09 9.64 5.51
N GLU A 424 -6.30 8.58 5.56
CA GLU A 424 -5.84 7.92 6.79
C GLU A 424 -5.07 8.90 7.68
N LEU A 425 -4.32 9.83 7.09
CA LEU A 425 -3.60 10.89 7.81
C LEU A 425 -4.58 11.86 8.50
N ARG A 426 -5.70 12.21 7.85
CA ARG A 426 -6.75 13.06 8.44
C ARG A 426 -7.51 12.38 9.58
N GLU A 427 -7.69 11.07 9.48
CA GLU A 427 -8.40 10.25 10.47
C GLU A 427 -7.52 9.89 11.68
N LEU A 428 -6.22 9.72 11.46
CA LEU A 428 -5.25 9.39 12.51
C LEU A 428 -4.84 10.62 13.34
N PHE A 429 -4.59 11.77 12.71
CA PHE A 429 -4.13 12.99 13.39
C PHE A 429 -5.26 13.99 13.56
N ARG A 430 -5.63 14.30 14.81
CA ARG A 430 -6.52 15.42 15.15
C ARG A 430 -5.81 16.75 14.96
N GLY A 431 -6.57 17.83 14.73
CA GLY A 431 -6.00 19.17 14.54
C GLY A 431 -5.01 19.61 15.64
N GLU A 432 -5.35 19.33 16.90
CA GLU A 432 -4.49 19.56 18.08
C GLU A 432 -3.13 18.83 17.99
N GLN A 433 -3.11 17.61 17.46
CA GLN A 433 -1.88 16.83 17.27
C GLN A 433 -1.04 17.39 16.12
N VAL A 434 -1.69 17.91 15.06
CA VAL A 434 -1.02 18.58 13.93
C VAL A 434 -0.39 19.89 14.39
N ALA A 435 -1.12 20.69 15.16
CA ALA A 435 -0.65 21.91 15.79
C ALA A 435 0.62 21.67 16.61
N ALA A 436 0.61 20.64 17.47
CA ALA A 436 1.75 20.23 18.30
C ALA A 436 2.97 19.67 17.52
N LEU A 437 2.78 19.14 16.31
CA LEU A 437 3.86 18.59 15.48
C LEU A 437 4.51 19.62 14.55
N PHE A 438 3.77 20.65 14.14
CA PHE A 438 4.21 21.64 13.15
C PHE A 438 4.29 23.07 13.70
N ASP A 439 4.33 23.23 15.03
CA ASP A 439 4.50 24.50 15.77
C ASP A 439 3.54 25.61 15.29
N SER A 440 2.24 25.27 15.26
CA SER A 440 1.15 26.13 14.78
C SER A 440 0.11 26.28 15.87
N GLU A 441 -0.40 27.50 16.12
CA GLU A 441 -1.31 27.77 17.25
C GLU A 441 -2.63 26.97 17.16
N VAL A 442 -3.19 26.82 15.96
CA VAL A 442 -4.38 26.00 15.68
C VAL A 442 -4.23 25.44 14.27
N ALA A 443 -4.12 24.12 14.11
CA ALA A 443 -4.11 23.48 12.80
C ALA A 443 -5.37 22.65 12.60
N ALA A 444 -6.01 22.76 11.44
CA ALA A 444 -7.14 21.93 11.03
C ALA A 444 -6.93 21.35 9.63
N TRP A 445 -7.33 20.10 9.44
CA TRP A 445 -7.32 19.48 8.12
C TRP A 445 -8.41 20.07 7.24
N LEU A 446 -8.03 20.57 6.07
CA LEU A 446 -8.97 20.89 5.01
C LEU A 446 -9.64 19.62 4.45
N SER A 447 -10.82 19.82 3.85
CA SER A 447 -11.69 18.75 3.34
C SER A 447 -10.94 17.67 2.54
N GLY A 448 -11.40 16.42 2.70
CA GLY A 448 -10.93 15.25 1.94
C GLY A 448 -11.25 15.29 0.45
N ASP A 449 -12.07 16.24 0.01
CA ASP A 449 -12.36 16.48 -1.41
C ASP A 449 -11.36 17.43 -2.09
N ILE A 450 -10.51 18.11 -1.32
CA ILE A 450 -9.44 18.96 -1.84
C ILE A 450 -8.19 18.10 -2.06
N THR A 451 -8.14 17.43 -3.22
CA THR A 451 -7.04 16.57 -3.65
C THR A 451 -6.57 16.91 -5.07
N GLN A 452 -5.43 16.35 -5.48
CA GLN A 452 -4.91 16.52 -6.85
C GLN A 452 -5.86 15.99 -7.92
N ASP A 453 -6.67 14.97 -7.60
CA ASP A 453 -7.51 14.25 -8.56
C ASP A 453 -8.95 14.77 -8.56
N LYS A 454 -9.42 15.30 -7.41
CA LYS A 454 -10.78 15.85 -7.26
C LYS A 454 -10.83 17.36 -7.53
N ALA A 455 -9.92 18.15 -6.97
CA ALA A 455 -9.95 19.61 -7.03
C ALA A 455 -8.53 20.20 -7.14
N PRO A 456 -7.78 19.88 -8.21
CA PRO A 456 -6.42 20.37 -8.42
C PRO A 456 -6.35 21.91 -8.44
N GLU A 457 -7.35 22.58 -8.99
CA GLU A 457 -7.47 24.04 -9.05
C GLU A 457 -7.50 24.68 -7.66
N ILE A 458 -8.34 24.16 -6.75
CA ILE A 458 -8.41 24.61 -5.36
C ILE A 458 -7.09 24.29 -4.66
N ARG A 459 -6.60 23.04 -4.76
CA ARG A 459 -5.34 22.63 -4.11
C ARG A 459 -4.16 23.51 -4.54
N GLN A 460 -4.05 23.84 -5.82
CA GLN A 460 -2.99 24.71 -6.34
C GLN A 460 -3.10 26.14 -5.80
N TYR A 461 -4.30 26.71 -5.78
CA TYR A 461 -4.54 28.04 -5.20
C TYR A 461 -4.15 28.09 -3.72
N LEU A 462 -4.62 27.14 -2.90
CA LEU A 462 -4.30 27.09 -1.47
C LEU A 462 -2.79 27.03 -1.22
N MET A 463 -2.06 26.20 -1.98
CA MET A 463 -0.62 26.03 -1.81
C MET A 463 0.23 27.21 -2.35
N ARG A 464 -0.22 27.90 -3.41
CA ARG A 464 0.57 28.97 -4.06
C ARG A 464 0.19 30.38 -3.62
N GLU A 465 -1.10 30.64 -3.42
CA GLU A 465 -1.65 31.97 -3.18
C GLU A 465 -1.97 32.21 -1.69
N LEU A 466 -2.15 31.13 -0.90
CA LEU A 466 -2.38 31.20 0.55
C LEU A 466 -1.26 30.58 1.40
N ASP A 467 -0.21 30.04 0.78
CA ASP A 467 0.94 29.38 1.44
C ASP A 467 0.55 28.21 2.39
N ILE A 468 -0.53 27.50 2.06
CA ILE A 468 -1.02 26.39 2.88
C ILE A 468 -0.20 25.13 2.61
N ASP A 469 0.51 24.67 3.65
CA ASP A 469 1.26 23.41 3.64
C ASP A 469 0.40 22.19 3.31
N GLU A 470 0.85 21.39 2.34
CA GLU A 470 0.50 19.96 2.27
C GLU A 470 1.47 19.15 3.16
N ILE A 471 0.90 18.40 4.09
CA ILE A 471 1.56 17.46 4.97
C ILE A 471 1.51 16.07 4.33
N THR A 472 2.71 15.57 4.02
CA THR A 472 2.94 14.23 3.47
C THR A 472 3.51 13.32 4.56
N PRO A 473 3.46 11.98 4.40
CA PRO A 473 4.16 11.05 5.28
C PRO A 473 5.66 11.36 5.43
N THR A 474 6.29 11.90 4.38
CA THR A 474 7.71 12.32 4.39
C THR A 474 7.99 13.59 5.18
N LYS A 475 7.04 14.53 5.31
CA LYS A 475 7.14 15.67 6.26
C LYS A 475 6.77 15.24 7.68
N LEU A 476 5.79 14.33 7.82
CA LEU A 476 5.24 13.89 9.09
C LEU A 476 6.21 13.04 9.90
N VAL A 477 6.79 11.97 9.34
CA VAL A 477 7.68 11.06 10.08
C VAL A 477 8.81 11.78 10.84
N PRO A 478 9.59 12.70 10.25
CA PRO A 478 10.66 13.40 10.99
C PRO A 478 10.16 14.42 12.02
N SER A 479 8.88 14.82 12.01
CA SER A 479 8.29 15.69 13.05
C SER A 479 7.92 14.93 14.34
N LEU A 480 7.79 13.60 14.27
CA LEU A 480 7.42 12.74 15.39
C LEU A 480 8.52 12.73 16.45
N ASN A 481 8.36 13.56 17.49
CA ASN A 481 9.31 13.67 18.60
C ASN A 481 8.91 12.78 19.80
N LYS A 482 9.87 12.53 20.69
CA LYS A 482 9.71 11.63 21.84
C LYS A 482 8.53 12.02 22.74
N SER A 483 8.47 13.28 23.16
CA SER A 483 7.42 13.81 24.04
C SER A 483 6.03 13.74 23.42
N PHE A 484 5.90 13.99 22.11
CA PHE A 484 4.64 13.84 21.41
C PHE A 484 4.16 12.39 21.43
N LEU A 485 5.05 11.43 21.09
CA LEU A 485 4.71 10.02 21.00
C LEU A 485 4.35 9.40 22.38
N GLU A 486 5.13 9.73 23.42
CA GLU A 486 4.89 9.24 24.79
C GLU A 486 3.56 9.71 25.38
N ALA A 487 3.05 10.87 24.94
CA ALA A 487 1.75 11.40 25.34
C ALA A 487 0.55 10.67 24.69
N GLN A 488 0.76 9.84 23.67
CA GLN A 488 -0.35 9.18 22.95
C GLN A 488 -0.79 7.87 23.63
N PRO A 489 -2.09 7.52 23.56
CA PRO A 489 -2.58 6.24 24.06
C PRO A 489 -2.14 5.06 23.17
N ASP A 490 -2.04 3.87 23.75
CA ASP A 490 -1.57 2.66 23.04
C ASP A 490 -2.38 2.33 21.78
N GLU A 491 -3.70 2.54 21.79
CA GLU A 491 -4.58 2.37 20.64
C GLU A 491 -4.24 3.32 19.47
N TRP A 492 -3.78 4.54 19.78
CA TRP A 492 -3.36 5.49 18.76
C TRP A 492 -1.99 5.12 18.18
N VAL A 493 -1.05 4.65 19.03
CA VAL A 493 0.26 4.18 18.57
C VAL A 493 0.15 2.93 17.70
N LEU A 494 -0.78 2.02 18.02
CA LEU A 494 -1.11 0.87 17.16
C LEU A 494 -1.55 1.35 15.75
N ARG A 495 -2.52 2.27 15.68
CA ARG A 495 -2.99 2.84 14.41
C ARG A 495 -1.91 3.64 13.66
N LEU A 496 -0.98 4.27 14.37
CA LEU A 496 0.21 4.88 13.76
C LEU A 496 1.09 3.82 13.08
N TYR A 497 1.32 2.67 13.70
CA TYR A 497 2.12 1.60 13.10
C TYR A 497 1.40 0.97 11.89
N GLU A 498 0.09 0.78 11.94
CA GLU A 498 -0.73 0.36 10.79
C GLU A 498 -0.59 1.33 9.61
N PHE A 499 -0.73 2.64 9.86
CA PHE A 499 -0.53 3.68 8.86
C PHE A 499 0.91 3.68 8.29
N LEU A 500 1.92 3.55 9.15
CA LEU A 500 3.32 3.55 8.73
C LEU A 500 3.73 2.29 7.97
N SER A 501 3.01 1.17 8.11
CA SER A 501 3.17 -0.03 7.29
C SER A 501 2.95 0.26 5.79
N GLY A 502 2.08 1.21 5.45
CA GLY A 502 1.91 1.68 4.07
C GLY A 502 3.00 2.65 3.58
N GLN A 503 3.88 3.12 4.47
CA GLN A 503 4.76 4.27 4.25
C GLN A 503 6.26 3.95 4.44
N GLU A 504 6.66 2.67 4.31
CA GLU A 504 8.04 2.23 4.57
C GLU A 504 9.13 3.08 3.90
N LYS A 505 8.89 3.58 2.67
CA LYS A 505 9.86 4.43 1.94
C LYS A 505 10.15 5.75 2.66
N ALA A 506 9.15 6.34 3.32
CA ALA A 506 9.33 7.53 4.14
C ALA A 506 10.06 7.17 5.44
N LEU A 507 9.69 6.05 6.07
CA LEU A 507 10.22 5.65 7.37
C LEU A 507 11.67 5.14 7.36
N ARG A 508 12.09 4.37 6.34
CA ARG A 508 13.41 3.70 6.31
C ARG A 508 14.62 4.63 6.50
N ARG A 509 14.51 5.92 6.20
CA ARG A 509 15.57 6.93 6.41
C ARG A 509 15.62 7.49 7.83
N HIS A 510 14.62 7.21 8.66
CA HIS A 510 14.41 7.82 9.96
C HIS A 510 14.39 6.83 11.13
N LEU A 511 14.52 5.52 10.87
CA LEU A 511 14.53 4.45 11.91
C LEU A 511 15.58 4.66 13.03
N ASP A 512 16.70 5.29 12.69
CA ASP A 512 17.84 5.52 13.58
C ASP A 512 17.81 6.94 14.21
N THR A 513 16.80 7.76 13.90
CA THR A 513 16.71 9.18 14.34
C THR A 513 15.37 9.53 15.00
N VAL A 514 14.27 8.92 14.57
CA VAL A 514 12.93 9.11 15.14
C VAL A 514 12.68 8.02 16.19
N PRO A 515 12.33 8.38 17.44
CA PRO A 515 12.10 7.42 18.52
C PRO A 515 10.72 6.75 18.38
N LEU A 516 10.50 6.02 17.29
CA LEU A 516 9.19 5.49 16.93
C LEU A 516 8.71 4.35 17.86
N ILE A 517 9.63 3.62 18.49
CA ILE A 517 9.37 2.31 19.08
C ILE A 517 8.98 2.44 20.56
N ARG A 518 7.74 2.04 20.90
CA ARG A 518 7.22 2.08 22.28
C ARG A 518 7.58 0.84 23.07
N LEU A 519 8.32 1.03 24.15
CA LEU A 519 8.70 0.00 25.12
C LEU A 519 7.57 -0.31 26.11
N ASP A 520 7.71 -1.42 26.82
CA ASP A 520 6.78 -1.88 27.86
C ASP A 520 6.61 -0.88 29.03
N ASP A 521 7.66 -0.16 29.41
CA ASP A 521 7.61 0.96 30.36
C ASP A 521 6.81 2.19 29.85
N GLY A 522 6.50 2.23 28.55
CA GLY A 522 5.78 3.30 27.86
C GLY A 522 6.69 4.33 27.18
N CYS A 523 8.00 4.28 27.42
CA CYS A 523 9.00 5.15 26.80
C CYS A 523 9.16 4.87 25.30
N HIS A 524 9.67 5.87 24.59
CA HIS A 524 9.93 5.80 23.16
C HIS A 524 11.44 5.82 22.82
N VAL A 525 11.86 4.89 21.96
CA VAL A 525 13.25 4.70 21.49
C VAL A 525 13.35 4.56 19.97
N VAL A 526 14.54 4.82 19.41
CA VAL A 526 14.84 4.52 18.00
C VAL A 526 14.85 3.02 17.75
N ALA A 527 14.57 2.59 16.52
CA ALA A 527 14.55 1.15 16.20
C ALA A 527 15.96 0.53 16.29
N ARG A 528 16.97 1.28 15.85
CA ARG A 528 18.36 0.84 15.85
C ARG A 528 19.30 1.98 16.26
N GLU A 529 20.42 1.61 16.84
CA GLU A 529 21.55 2.51 17.12
C GLU A 529 22.84 1.79 16.72
N ASN A 530 23.70 2.43 15.93
CA ASN A 530 24.95 1.84 15.42
C ASN A 530 24.77 0.46 14.76
N GLY A 531 23.65 0.27 14.06
CA GLY A 531 23.29 -0.99 13.39
C GLY A 531 22.76 -2.11 14.29
N LYS A 532 22.69 -1.92 15.62
CA LYS A 532 22.09 -2.87 16.56
C LYS A 532 20.65 -2.49 16.89
N ALA A 533 19.76 -3.47 17.04
CA ALA A 533 18.40 -3.25 17.53
C ALA A 533 18.43 -2.73 18.98
N LYS A 534 17.58 -1.75 19.30
CA LYS A 534 17.43 -1.18 20.66
C LYS A 534 16.21 -1.72 21.41
N ALA A 535 15.29 -2.32 20.68
CA ALA A 535 14.04 -2.88 21.19
C ALA A 535 13.70 -4.13 20.37
N PHE A 536 13.01 -5.08 21.00
CA PHE A 536 12.60 -6.34 20.39
C PHE A 536 11.08 -6.53 20.53
N LEU A 537 10.50 -7.39 19.70
CA LEU A 537 9.10 -7.81 19.86
C LEU A 537 8.92 -8.56 21.20
N PRO A 538 7.71 -8.51 21.82
CA PRO A 538 7.48 -9.17 23.08
C PRO A 538 7.53 -10.69 22.94
N SER A 539 8.51 -11.31 23.60
CA SER A 539 8.74 -12.75 23.63
C SER A 539 7.74 -13.53 24.47
N THR A 540 7.74 -14.86 24.29
CA THR A 540 7.09 -15.84 25.17
C THR A 540 7.93 -16.23 26.38
N PHE A 541 9.26 -16.12 26.29
CA PHE A 541 10.22 -16.39 27.37
C PHE A 541 10.67 -15.10 28.09
N ALA A 542 11.18 -15.24 29.31
CA ALA A 542 11.70 -14.13 30.10
C ALA A 542 13.05 -13.63 29.53
N THR A 543 13.07 -12.40 29.04
CA THR A 543 14.25 -11.71 28.49
C THR A 543 14.63 -10.51 29.33
N SER A 544 15.89 -10.09 29.25
CA SER A 544 16.39 -8.85 29.83
C SER A 544 16.62 -7.75 28.77
N PHE A 545 16.31 -8.00 27.50
CA PHE A 545 16.28 -6.96 26.48
C PHE A 545 15.04 -6.06 26.61
N PRO A 546 15.11 -4.78 26.21
CA PRO A 546 13.94 -3.93 26.11
C PRO A 546 12.94 -4.51 25.10
N THR A 547 11.71 -4.80 25.54
CA THR A 547 10.65 -5.32 24.67
C THR A 547 9.60 -4.27 24.39
N MET A 548 9.00 -4.35 23.19
CA MET A 548 7.89 -3.49 22.82
C MET A 548 6.64 -3.81 23.64
N ARG A 549 5.85 -2.78 23.90
CA ARG A 549 4.58 -2.93 24.62
C ARG A 549 3.60 -3.79 23.83
N ARG A 550 3.13 -4.90 24.43
CA ARG A 550 2.24 -5.88 23.77
C ARG A 550 1.00 -5.27 23.10
N ALA A 551 0.41 -4.21 23.68
CA ALA A 551 -0.76 -3.55 23.13
C ALA A 551 -0.52 -2.88 21.77
N VAL A 552 0.67 -2.33 21.51
CA VAL A 552 0.99 -1.66 20.23
C VAL A 552 1.47 -2.63 19.14
N CYS A 553 1.63 -3.92 19.47
CA CYS A 553 2.01 -5.00 18.55
C CYS A 553 0.94 -6.10 18.47
N ALA A 554 -0.32 -5.75 18.73
CA ALA A 554 -1.41 -6.72 18.87
C ALA A 554 -1.83 -7.35 17.53
N THR A 555 -1.81 -6.59 16.44
CA THR A 555 -2.29 -7.00 15.11
C THR A 555 -1.19 -7.71 14.29
N PRO A 556 -1.52 -8.78 13.53
CA PRO A 556 -0.57 -9.46 12.64
C PRO A 556 0.12 -8.52 11.64
N GLU A 557 -0.61 -7.53 11.13
CA GLU A 557 -0.16 -6.54 10.15
C GLU A 557 1.00 -5.71 10.72
N VAL A 558 0.83 -5.19 11.94
CA VAL A 558 1.88 -4.43 12.64
C VAL A 558 3.07 -5.31 12.99
N ARG A 559 2.87 -6.59 13.32
CA ARG A 559 3.99 -7.53 13.54
C ARG A 559 4.78 -7.78 12.25
N LEU A 560 4.13 -7.94 11.11
CA LEU A 560 4.80 -8.09 9.82
C LEU A 560 5.58 -6.83 9.44
N PHE A 561 5.00 -5.65 9.68
CA PHE A 561 5.67 -4.36 9.51
C PHE A 561 6.91 -4.22 10.40
N LEU A 562 6.80 -4.46 11.71
CA LEU A 562 7.94 -4.36 12.64
C LEU A 562 9.06 -5.34 12.26
N ASN A 563 8.71 -6.56 11.82
CA ASN A 563 9.67 -7.50 11.23
C ASN A 563 10.31 -6.97 9.93
N SER A 564 9.57 -6.25 9.07
CA SER A 564 10.14 -5.62 7.85
C SER A 564 11.15 -4.50 8.19
N LEU A 565 10.98 -3.84 9.34
CA LEU A 565 11.96 -2.92 9.93
C LEU A 565 13.14 -3.64 10.62
N GLY A 566 13.10 -4.98 10.69
CA GLY A 566 14.08 -5.81 11.38
C GLY A 566 14.02 -5.69 12.92
N ILE A 567 12.83 -5.41 13.47
CA ILE A 567 12.52 -5.55 14.89
C ILE A 567 11.87 -6.92 15.05
N THR A 568 12.66 -7.89 15.50
CA THR A 568 12.23 -9.29 15.70
C THR A 568 12.03 -9.57 17.19
N GLU A 569 11.52 -10.77 17.53
CA GLU A 569 11.67 -11.29 18.89
C GLU A 569 13.17 -11.43 19.25
N PRO A 570 13.53 -11.35 20.54
CA PRO A 570 14.90 -11.55 21.00
C PRO A 570 15.32 -13.01 20.83
N ASP A 571 16.57 -13.24 20.45
CA ASP A 571 17.14 -14.59 20.40
C ASP A 571 17.50 -15.05 21.84
N PRO A 572 17.02 -16.22 22.31
CA PRO A 572 17.29 -16.72 23.66
C PRO A 572 18.79 -16.90 23.97
N VAL A 573 19.60 -17.27 22.97
CA VAL A 573 21.05 -17.42 23.14
C VAL A 573 21.72 -16.07 23.30
N ASP A 574 21.34 -15.07 22.50
CA ASP A 574 21.90 -13.72 22.64
C ASP A 574 21.50 -13.04 23.95
N ASP A 575 20.27 -13.27 24.42
CA ASP A 575 19.81 -12.78 25.72
C ASP A 575 20.60 -13.39 26.89
N VAL A 576 20.86 -14.70 26.84
CA VAL A 576 21.70 -15.37 27.84
C VAL A 576 23.14 -14.83 27.80
N ILE A 577 23.77 -14.78 26.62
CA ILE A 577 25.18 -14.37 26.52
C ILE A 577 25.38 -12.90 26.88
N TRP A 578 24.47 -11.99 26.49
CA TRP A 578 24.69 -10.54 26.66
C TRP A 578 24.13 -10.00 27.98
N ASN A 579 23.08 -10.60 28.54
CA ASN A 579 22.39 -10.05 29.71
C ASN A 579 22.46 -10.95 30.97
N LEU A 580 22.61 -12.26 30.81
CA LEU A 580 22.63 -13.22 31.92
C LEU A 580 24.07 -13.57 32.34
N LEU A 581 24.89 -14.08 31.43
CA LEU A 581 26.26 -14.52 31.75
C LEU A 581 27.16 -13.46 32.39
N PRO A 582 27.05 -12.15 32.08
CA PRO A 582 27.84 -11.12 32.77
C PRO A 582 27.59 -11.01 34.29
N LYS A 583 26.47 -11.53 34.81
CA LYS A 583 26.26 -11.68 36.27
C LYS A 583 27.27 -12.64 36.90
N TYR A 584 27.61 -13.70 36.16
CA TYR A 584 28.45 -14.83 36.58
C TYR A 584 29.93 -14.68 36.17
N GLN A 585 30.31 -13.50 35.69
CA GLN A 585 31.69 -13.13 35.30
C GLN A 585 32.32 -12.13 36.28
N GLN A 586 31.63 -11.79 37.37
CA GLN A 586 32.09 -10.89 38.43
C GLN A 586 32.95 -11.65 39.46
N GLU A 587 33.78 -10.92 40.23
CA GLU A 587 34.64 -11.54 41.26
C GLU A 587 33.85 -12.15 42.43
N GLU A 588 32.69 -11.56 42.76
CA GLU A 588 31.70 -12.10 43.70
C GLU A 588 30.35 -12.23 42.99
N VAL A 589 29.65 -13.34 43.22
CA VAL A 589 28.34 -13.66 42.62
C VAL A 589 27.31 -13.78 43.74
N ASP A 590 26.51 -12.73 43.94
CA ASP A 590 25.41 -12.69 44.90
C ASP A 590 24.06 -12.90 44.18
N VAL A 591 23.54 -14.12 44.23
CA VAL A 591 22.30 -14.54 43.57
C VAL A 591 21.51 -15.47 44.50
N SER A 592 20.26 -15.12 44.80
CA SER A 592 19.35 -15.97 45.58
C SER A 592 19.02 -17.28 44.87
N GLU A 593 18.69 -18.34 45.61
CA GLU A 593 18.37 -19.67 45.05
C GLU A 593 17.28 -19.63 43.96
N ASP A 594 16.19 -18.88 44.18
CA ASP A 594 15.11 -18.70 43.19
C ASP A 594 15.59 -18.02 41.89
N ALA A 595 16.42 -16.98 42.03
CA ALA A 595 16.98 -16.26 40.89
C ALA A 595 17.99 -17.10 40.10
N TYR A 596 18.78 -17.92 40.80
CA TYR A 596 19.69 -18.89 40.19
C TYR A 596 18.92 -19.97 39.43
N ALA A 597 17.85 -20.51 40.01
CA ALA A 597 17.00 -21.49 39.34
C ALA A 597 16.36 -20.92 38.05
N ALA A 598 15.88 -19.67 38.10
CA ALA A 598 15.34 -18.97 36.93
C ALA A 598 16.41 -18.69 35.84
N ASP A 599 17.63 -18.31 36.23
CA ASP A 599 18.72 -18.09 35.28
C ASP A 599 19.19 -19.42 34.63
N ILE A 600 19.22 -20.53 35.37
CA ILE A 600 19.49 -21.87 34.83
C ILE A 600 18.40 -22.32 33.85
N ASP A 601 17.13 -22.02 34.12
CA ASP A 601 16.04 -22.34 33.19
C ASP A 601 16.11 -21.54 31.88
N ARG A 602 16.53 -20.26 31.94
CA ARG A 602 16.82 -19.44 30.74
C ARG A 602 17.99 -20.03 29.94
N ILE A 603 19.07 -20.45 30.60
CA ILE A 603 20.21 -21.14 29.97
C ILE A 603 19.74 -22.44 29.28
N ARG A 604 18.89 -23.24 29.94
CA ARG A 604 18.31 -24.46 29.38
C ARG A 604 17.45 -24.18 28.15
N THR A 605 16.54 -23.21 28.24
CA THR A 605 15.67 -22.78 27.12
C THR A 605 16.49 -22.32 25.91
N ALA A 606 17.60 -21.60 26.15
CA ALA A 606 18.51 -21.21 25.08
C ALA A 606 19.28 -22.39 24.47
N PHE A 607 19.64 -23.40 25.27
CA PHE A 607 20.36 -24.60 24.81
C PHE A 607 19.48 -25.57 24.01
N SER A 608 18.15 -25.51 24.16
CA SER A 608 17.19 -26.23 23.31
C SER A 608 17.00 -25.63 21.91
N THR A 609 17.81 -24.63 21.50
CA THR A 609 17.77 -24.10 20.12
C THR A 609 18.16 -25.17 19.07
N ASP A 610 17.40 -25.21 17.97
CA ASP A 610 17.68 -26.05 16.79
C ASP A 610 18.86 -25.54 15.95
N SER A 611 19.27 -24.28 16.15
CA SER A 611 20.38 -23.67 15.43
C SER A 611 21.72 -24.18 15.95
N ALA A 612 22.35 -25.10 15.22
CA ALA A 612 23.68 -25.62 15.55
C ALA A 612 24.73 -24.51 15.76
N GLY A 613 24.63 -23.40 15.01
CA GLY A 613 25.52 -22.24 15.17
C GLY A 613 25.30 -21.47 16.47
N GLN A 614 24.04 -21.16 16.82
CA GLN A 614 23.74 -20.50 18.11
C GLN A 614 24.01 -21.44 19.29
N LYS A 615 23.75 -22.74 19.15
CA LYS A 615 24.07 -23.75 20.17
C LYS A 615 25.57 -23.82 20.46
N GLU A 616 26.42 -23.78 19.43
CA GLU A 616 27.88 -23.73 19.61
C GLU A 616 28.33 -22.40 20.26
N LYS A 617 27.74 -21.27 19.84
CA LYS A 617 28.01 -19.95 20.42
C LYS A 617 27.70 -19.91 21.92
N LEU A 618 26.53 -20.43 22.32
CA LEU A 618 26.14 -20.58 23.73
C LEU A 618 27.11 -21.50 24.48
N ARG A 619 27.40 -22.68 23.92
CA ARG A 619 28.29 -23.68 24.52
C ARG A 619 29.70 -23.15 24.77
N SER A 620 30.22 -22.32 23.85
CA SER A 620 31.51 -21.65 24.01
C SER A 620 31.48 -20.63 25.15
N ALA A 621 30.46 -19.76 25.20
CA ALA A 621 30.31 -18.76 26.26
C ALA A 621 30.11 -19.38 27.66
N LEU A 622 29.33 -20.46 27.75
CA LEU A 622 29.10 -21.22 28.99
C LEU A 622 30.36 -21.94 29.47
N ARG A 623 31.19 -22.48 28.57
CA ARG A 623 32.45 -23.16 28.92
C ARG A 623 33.41 -22.25 29.70
N ASP A 624 33.46 -20.98 29.31
CA ASP A 624 34.41 -20.01 29.87
C ASP A 624 33.87 -19.23 31.08
N THR A 625 32.58 -19.39 31.43
CA THR A 625 31.89 -18.64 32.50
C THR A 625 31.74 -19.47 33.78
N ASN A 626 31.90 -18.83 34.95
CA ASN A 626 31.72 -19.46 36.26
C ASN A 626 30.23 -19.45 36.66
N PHE A 627 29.41 -20.36 36.11
CA PHE A 627 27.95 -20.38 36.40
C PHE A 627 27.44 -21.64 37.11
N VAL A 628 28.28 -22.66 37.29
CA VAL A 628 27.87 -23.95 37.87
C VAL A 628 28.03 -23.91 39.38
N MET A 629 26.93 -24.03 40.14
CA MET A 629 27.01 -24.21 41.59
C MET A 629 27.56 -25.61 41.90
N VAL A 630 28.65 -25.63 42.66
CA VAL A 630 29.39 -26.83 43.03
C VAL A 630 29.67 -26.86 44.51
N VAL A 631 29.87 -28.04 45.06
CA VAL A 631 30.35 -28.28 46.42
C VAL A 631 31.75 -28.89 46.36
N ASP A 632 32.66 -28.43 47.22
CA ASP A 632 33.95 -29.10 47.43
C ASP A 632 33.74 -30.35 48.31
N THR A 633 34.20 -31.52 47.83
CA THR A 633 33.93 -32.79 48.53
C THR A 633 34.70 -32.99 49.85
N GLY A 634 35.67 -32.14 50.16
CA GLY A 634 36.46 -32.20 51.39
C GLY A 634 35.99 -31.23 52.47
N ASP A 635 35.67 -29.97 52.13
CA ASP A 635 35.22 -28.97 53.11
C ASP A 635 33.70 -28.70 53.12
N GLY A 636 32.97 -29.20 52.12
CA GLY A 636 31.51 -29.13 52.05
C GLY A 636 30.95 -27.73 51.74
N LYS A 637 31.79 -26.74 51.42
CA LYS A 637 31.33 -25.40 51.02
C LYS A 637 30.93 -25.37 49.55
N SER A 638 29.97 -24.49 49.24
CA SER A 638 29.51 -24.26 47.87
C SER A 638 30.25 -23.09 47.22
N TYR A 639 30.56 -23.22 45.93
CA TYR A 639 31.27 -22.26 45.10
C TYR A 639 30.61 -22.18 43.70
N VAL A 640 30.94 -21.16 42.90
CA VAL A 640 30.57 -21.11 41.47
C VAL A 640 31.81 -21.39 40.60
N ALA A 641 31.70 -22.33 39.67
CA ALA A 641 32.84 -22.81 38.87
C ALA A 641 32.52 -22.95 37.37
N LYS A 642 33.57 -23.10 36.55
CA LYS A 642 33.45 -23.39 35.11
C LYS A 642 33.07 -24.84 34.88
N PRO A 643 32.24 -25.20 33.89
CA PRO A 643 31.93 -26.59 33.58
C PRO A 643 33.17 -27.49 33.48
N GLY A 644 34.21 -27.07 32.74
CA GLY A 644 35.47 -27.83 32.56
C GLY A 644 36.30 -28.06 33.84
N GLU A 645 35.95 -27.41 34.95
CA GLU A 645 36.60 -27.58 36.25
C GLU A 645 35.87 -28.57 37.16
N THR A 646 34.70 -29.06 36.74
CA THR A 646 33.72 -29.71 37.61
C THR A 646 33.39 -31.14 37.23
N TYR A 647 33.09 -31.95 38.24
CA TYR A 647 32.55 -33.29 38.10
C TYR A 647 31.02 -33.29 38.20
N ILE A 648 30.34 -34.02 37.32
CA ILE A 648 28.93 -34.37 37.50
C ILE A 648 28.84 -35.34 38.68
N ALA A 649 27.93 -35.05 39.61
CA ALA A 649 27.71 -35.81 40.83
C ALA A 649 27.03 -37.18 40.57
N THR A 650 27.82 -38.12 40.04
CA THR A 650 27.44 -39.53 39.89
C THR A 650 27.82 -40.33 41.14
N ASP A 651 27.04 -41.36 41.49
CA ASP A 651 27.27 -42.18 42.69
C ASP A 651 28.72 -42.70 42.79
N ARG A 652 29.30 -43.10 41.65
CA ARG A 652 30.69 -43.57 41.53
C ARG A 652 31.71 -42.48 41.89
N LEU A 653 31.56 -41.27 41.34
CA LEU A 653 32.49 -40.16 41.64
C LEU A 653 32.29 -39.59 43.04
N GLN A 654 31.05 -39.57 43.52
CA GLN A 654 30.73 -39.24 44.91
C GLN A 654 31.43 -40.19 45.89
N GLN A 655 31.30 -41.51 45.69
CA GLN A 655 31.99 -42.51 46.53
C GLN A 655 33.51 -42.35 46.47
N LEU A 656 34.08 -42.12 45.29
CA LEU A 656 35.51 -41.93 45.09
C LEU A 656 36.05 -40.72 45.87
N PHE A 657 35.49 -39.53 45.60
CA PHE A 657 36.04 -38.26 46.08
C PHE A 657 35.46 -37.75 47.40
N ALA A 658 34.42 -38.37 47.99
CA ALA A 658 33.92 -37.96 49.32
C ALA A 658 35.06 -37.85 50.36
N GLY A 659 35.21 -36.67 50.96
CA GLY A 659 36.28 -36.32 51.91
C GLY A 659 37.56 -35.76 51.29
N VAL A 660 37.71 -35.77 49.96
CA VAL A 660 38.89 -35.27 49.26
C VAL A 660 38.75 -33.76 48.99
N LEU A 661 39.71 -32.97 49.48
CA LEU A 661 39.77 -31.51 49.29
C LEU A 661 40.13 -31.12 47.86
N GLY A 662 39.58 -30.01 47.38
CA GLY A 662 39.90 -29.42 46.08
C GLY A 662 39.16 -30.06 44.90
N ILE A 663 38.11 -30.84 45.15
CA ILE A 663 37.32 -31.52 44.12
C ILE A 663 35.94 -30.88 44.04
N LEU A 664 35.74 -30.12 42.97
CA LEU A 664 34.49 -29.42 42.69
C LEU A 664 33.51 -30.36 41.98
N MET A 665 32.37 -30.59 42.62
CA MET A 665 31.32 -31.48 42.13
C MET A 665 29.98 -30.75 42.12
N VAL A 666 29.16 -30.94 41.07
CA VAL A 666 27.85 -30.26 40.92
C VAL A 666 27.01 -30.43 42.19
N ASP A 667 26.55 -29.31 42.76
CA ASP A 667 25.81 -29.33 44.02
C ASP A 667 24.37 -29.81 43.78
N ASN A 668 24.16 -31.11 43.97
CA ASN A 668 22.86 -31.76 43.88
C ASN A 668 21.81 -31.23 44.88
N LYS A 669 22.10 -30.27 45.78
CA LYS A 669 21.04 -29.61 46.56
C LYS A 669 20.10 -28.78 45.68
N TYR A 670 20.63 -28.16 44.62
CA TYR A 670 19.85 -27.33 43.70
C TYR A 670 19.04 -28.21 42.75
N ASP A 671 17.70 -28.16 42.85
CA ASP A 671 16.81 -28.92 41.97
C ASP A 671 16.99 -28.58 40.48
N CYS A 672 17.34 -27.33 40.16
CA CYS A 672 17.63 -26.91 38.77
C CYS A 672 18.91 -27.54 38.18
N LEU A 673 19.77 -28.17 38.99
CA LEU A 673 20.97 -28.90 38.55
C LEU A 673 20.77 -30.43 38.53
N ARG A 674 19.55 -30.92 38.82
CA ARG A 674 19.17 -32.33 38.75
C ARG A 674 18.56 -32.68 37.39
N GLY A 675 18.65 -33.96 37.01
CA GLY A 675 18.08 -34.50 35.77
C GLY A 675 19.09 -34.60 34.61
N GLU A 676 18.77 -35.38 33.59
CA GLU A 676 19.71 -35.64 32.48
C GLU A 676 19.86 -34.45 31.52
N GLU A 677 18.81 -33.65 31.28
CA GLU A 677 18.86 -32.48 30.39
C GLU A 677 19.96 -31.48 30.78
N ILE A 678 20.02 -31.11 32.07
CA ILE A 678 21.02 -30.18 32.58
C ILE A 678 22.41 -30.84 32.68
N ARG A 679 22.48 -32.15 32.98
CA ARG A 679 23.75 -32.90 32.94
C ARG A 679 24.34 -32.93 31.53
N ASP A 680 23.52 -33.09 30.49
CA ASP A 680 23.98 -33.09 29.10
C ASP A 680 24.40 -31.69 28.63
N LEU A 681 23.69 -30.64 29.07
CA LEU A 681 24.12 -29.26 28.90
C LEU A 681 25.51 -29.03 29.52
N LEU A 682 25.67 -29.36 30.81
CA LEU A 682 26.93 -29.19 31.54
C LEU A 682 28.08 -30.01 30.92
N VAL A 683 27.81 -31.26 30.53
CA VAL A 683 28.80 -32.12 29.84
C VAL A 683 29.19 -31.55 28.47
N SER A 684 28.24 -31.02 27.69
CA SER A 684 28.55 -30.38 26.41
C SER A 684 29.44 -29.14 26.58
N CYS A 685 29.31 -28.42 27.70
CA CYS A 685 30.11 -27.26 28.04
C CYS A 685 31.50 -27.65 28.58
N GLY A 686 31.64 -28.80 29.25
CA GLY A 686 32.93 -29.37 29.64
C GLY A 686 32.96 -30.16 30.96
N ALA A 687 31.85 -30.21 31.71
CA ALA A 687 31.79 -31.00 32.94
C ALA A 687 31.92 -32.50 32.65
N SER A 688 32.53 -33.26 33.56
CA SER A 688 32.79 -34.68 33.32
C SER A 688 32.00 -35.60 34.24
N ARG A 689 31.40 -36.64 33.65
CA ARG A 689 30.83 -37.79 34.38
C ARG A 689 31.90 -38.83 34.79
N TYR A 690 33.17 -38.59 34.46
CA TYR A 690 34.32 -39.51 34.58
C TYR A 690 35.60 -38.79 35.01
N LEU A 691 36.67 -39.51 35.36
CA LEU A 691 37.97 -38.92 35.72
C LEU A 691 38.48 -37.94 34.64
N ILE A 692 38.84 -36.72 35.07
CA ILE A 692 39.31 -35.67 34.17
C ILE A 692 40.83 -35.78 34.05
N SER A 693 41.33 -36.03 32.83
CA SER A 693 42.76 -35.91 32.55
C SER A 693 43.18 -34.43 32.52
N GLN A 694 44.28 -34.12 33.19
CA GLN A 694 44.88 -32.80 33.21
C GLN A 694 46.26 -32.88 32.57
N ALA A 695 46.47 -32.09 31.51
CA ALA A 695 47.80 -31.89 30.97
C ALA A 695 48.69 -31.20 32.01
N ILE A 696 49.89 -31.73 32.23
CA ILE A 696 50.90 -31.17 33.13
C ILE A 696 52.24 -31.07 32.39
N PRO A 697 53.13 -30.16 32.80
CA PRO A 697 54.51 -30.18 32.32
C PRO A 697 55.16 -31.54 32.62
N SER A 698 55.72 -32.19 31.60
CA SER A 698 56.37 -33.48 31.80
C SER A 698 57.59 -33.36 32.70
N GLY A 699 57.62 -34.19 33.75
CA GLY A 699 58.76 -34.33 34.65
C GLY A 699 59.93 -35.16 34.09
N LEU A 700 59.90 -35.55 32.81
CA LEU A 700 60.93 -36.40 32.19
C LEU A 700 62.33 -35.76 32.26
N GLU A 701 63.26 -36.46 32.92
CA GLU A 701 64.66 -36.05 33.01
C GLU A 701 65.38 -36.15 31.65
N HIS A 702 66.52 -35.47 31.53
CA HIS A 702 67.33 -35.52 30.30
C HIS A 702 67.82 -36.94 29.98
N SER A 703 68.13 -37.73 31.02
CA SER A 703 68.47 -39.16 30.98
C SER A 703 67.36 -39.98 30.31
N GLU A 704 66.13 -39.85 30.78
CA GLU A 704 64.95 -40.54 30.26
C GLU A 704 64.64 -40.12 28.81
N LYS A 705 64.75 -38.82 28.50
CA LYS A 705 64.63 -38.32 27.12
C LYS A 705 65.70 -38.87 26.18
N VAL A 706 66.93 -39.11 26.64
CA VAL A 706 67.95 -39.80 25.82
C VAL A 706 67.56 -41.26 25.60
N GLN A 707 67.11 -41.96 26.65
CA GLN A 707 66.71 -43.37 26.57
C GLN A 707 65.54 -43.59 25.60
N ILE A 708 64.46 -42.80 25.71
CA ILE A 708 63.30 -42.85 24.79
C ILE A 708 63.73 -42.63 23.34
N ARG A 709 64.66 -41.70 23.10
CA ARG A 709 65.19 -41.42 21.74
C ARG A 709 66.02 -42.57 21.18
N ARG A 710 66.83 -43.22 22.03
CA ARG A 710 67.62 -44.40 21.69
C ARG A 710 66.73 -45.59 21.35
N GLU A 711 65.70 -45.86 22.15
CA GLU A 711 64.73 -46.94 21.92
C GLU A 711 63.91 -46.73 20.64
N ALA A 712 63.56 -45.47 20.32
CA ALA A 712 62.89 -45.11 19.06
C ALA A 712 63.83 -45.02 17.84
N GLY A 713 65.11 -45.37 17.99
CA GLY A 713 66.09 -45.47 16.90
C GLY A 713 66.65 -44.14 16.37
N LEU A 714 66.39 -43.00 17.02
CA LEU A 714 66.89 -41.68 16.62
C LEU A 714 67.38 -40.89 17.84
N GLU A 715 68.53 -41.29 18.38
CA GLU A 715 69.09 -40.75 19.64
C GLU A 715 69.41 -39.24 19.58
N ARG A 716 69.81 -38.73 18.41
CA ARG A 716 70.15 -37.32 18.21
C ARG A 716 68.88 -36.48 17.97
N ALA A 717 68.88 -35.25 18.48
CA ALA A 717 67.85 -34.25 18.19
C ALA A 717 68.49 -32.89 17.91
N SER A 718 68.02 -32.20 16.87
CA SER A 718 68.32 -30.79 16.60
C SER A 718 67.17 -29.87 17.05
N TRP A 719 65.99 -30.44 17.28
CA TRP A 719 64.85 -29.79 17.92
C TRP A 719 64.08 -30.84 18.74
N GLU A 720 63.60 -30.44 19.91
CA GLU A 720 62.73 -31.23 20.77
C GLU A 720 61.52 -30.39 21.23
N SER A 721 60.35 -31.02 21.27
CA SER A 721 59.16 -30.47 21.92
C SER A 721 59.30 -30.55 23.45
N GLN A 722 58.57 -29.70 24.18
CA GLN A 722 58.25 -30.07 25.56
C GLN A 722 57.35 -31.30 25.52
N PRO A 723 57.67 -32.40 26.25
CA PRO A 723 56.81 -33.57 26.24
C PRO A 723 55.47 -33.23 26.90
N GLU A 724 54.40 -33.67 26.27
CA GLU A 724 53.05 -33.63 26.84
C GLU A 724 52.93 -34.79 27.83
N ASP A 725 52.43 -34.53 29.03
CA ASP A 725 52.22 -35.54 30.07
C ASP A 725 50.90 -35.26 30.78
N PHE A 726 50.31 -36.29 31.38
CA PHE A 726 48.96 -36.23 31.94
C PHE A 726 48.90 -36.78 33.36
N THR A 727 48.18 -36.06 34.21
CA THR A 727 47.69 -36.58 35.49
C THR A 727 46.16 -36.65 35.48
N LEU A 728 45.54 -37.11 36.57
CA LEU A 728 44.10 -37.09 36.76
C LEU A 728 43.73 -36.09 37.86
N ARG A 729 42.74 -35.23 37.61
CA ARG A 729 42.30 -34.22 38.59
C ARG A 729 41.87 -34.90 39.88
N GLY A 730 42.51 -34.50 40.97
CA GLY A 730 42.22 -35.01 42.31
C GLY A 730 42.95 -36.29 42.70
N LEU A 731 43.75 -36.90 41.82
CA LEU A 731 44.40 -38.16 42.15
C LEU A 731 45.43 -38.00 43.27
N THR A 732 46.23 -36.94 43.26
CA THR A 732 47.22 -36.68 44.33
C THR A 732 46.54 -36.52 45.68
N GLN A 733 45.49 -35.71 45.74
CA GLN A 733 44.70 -35.47 46.97
C GLN A 733 44.00 -36.74 47.44
N LEU A 734 43.47 -37.56 46.52
CA LEU A 734 42.89 -38.87 46.85
C LEU A 734 43.95 -39.81 47.43
N LEU A 735 45.13 -39.92 46.81
CA LEU A 735 46.22 -40.79 47.26
C LEU A 735 46.79 -40.35 48.62
N GLU A 736 46.82 -39.04 48.91
CA GLU A 736 47.18 -38.48 50.22
C GLU A 736 46.09 -38.70 51.28
N PHE A 737 44.82 -38.77 50.87
CA PHE A 737 43.68 -39.00 51.76
C PHE A 737 43.49 -40.47 52.14
N LEU A 738 43.77 -41.43 51.23
CA LEU A 738 43.55 -42.86 51.47
C LEU A 738 44.16 -43.40 52.79
N PRO A 739 45.40 -43.05 53.21
CA PRO A 739 45.98 -43.52 54.47
C PRO A 739 45.31 -42.97 55.74
N THR A 740 44.41 -41.98 55.63
CA THR A 740 43.70 -41.39 56.78
C THR A 740 42.40 -42.13 57.13
N LEU A 741 41.98 -43.07 56.28
CA LEU A 741 40.72 -43.80 56.38
C LEU A 741 40.88 -45.12 57.13
N SER A 742 39.75 -45.76 57.48
CA SER A 742 39.77 -47.15 57.91
C SER A 742 40.22 -48.07 56.77
N PRO A 743 40.83 -49.24 57.05
CA PRO A 743 41.21 -50.20 56.00
C PRO A 743 40.06 -50.63 55.09
N GLU A 744 38.84 -50.76 55.65
CA GLU A 744 37.63 -51.11 54.91
C GLU A 744 37.20 -49.98 53.94
N ASP A 745 37.16 -48.74 54.42
CA ASP A 745 36.80 -47.56 53.61
C ASP A 745 37.84 -47.27 52.52
N ALA A 746 39.13 -47.44 52.86
CA ALA A 746 40.23 -47.29 51.91
C ALA A 746 40.14 -48.34 50.80
N ALA A 747 39.94 -49.63 51.15
CA ALA A 747 39.77 -50.70 50.18
C ALA A 747 38.54 -50.48 49.27
N ALA A 748 37.42 -50.00 49.83
CA ALA A 748 36.22 -49.66 49.06
C ALA A 748 36.49 -48.53 48.04
N LYS A 749 37.09 -47.40 48.46
CA LYS A 749 37.43 -46.29 47.57
C LYS A 749 38.46 -46.67 46.50
N VAL A 750 39.44 -47.48 46.86
CA VAL A 750 40.47 -47.98 45.94
C VAL A 750 39.88 -48.88 44.85
N LYS A 751 38.92 -49.74 45.20
CA LYS A 751 38.15 -50.51 44.21
C LYS A 751 37.39 -49.58 43.25
N VAL A 752 36.76 -48.52 43.77
CA VAL A 752 36.07 -47.51 42.94
C VAL A 752 37.05 -46.76 42.03
N LEU A 753 38.28 -46.49 42.48
CA LEU A 753 39.35 -45.92 41.65
C LEU A 753 39.72 -46.85 40.49
N TRP A 754 39.86 -48.15 40.74
CA TRP A 754 40.12 -49.15 39.68
C TRP A 754 38.99 -49.19 38.64
N GLU A 755 37.72 -49.17 39.09
CA GLU A 755 36.56 -49.10 38.19
C GLU A 755 36.53 -47.80 37.37
N ALA A 756 36.84 -46.65 37.99
CA ALA A 756 36.88 -45.36 37.31
C ALA A 756 38.06 -45.23 36.32
N LEU A 757 39.17 -45.91 36.56
CA LEU A 757 40.27 -46.06 35.60
C LEU A 757 39.86 -46.97 34.42
N ALA A 758 39.05 -48.00 34.65
CA ALA A 758 38.52 -48.85 33.59
C ALA A 758 37.49 -48.10 32.71
N ASP A 759 36.65 -47.23 33.29
CA ASP A 759 35.78 -46.33 32.52
C ASP A 759 36.59 -45.34 31.65
N LEU A 760 37.71 -44.83 32.17
CA LEU A 760 38.60 -43.92 31.44
C LEU A 760 39.27 -44.64 30.25
N GLU A 761 39.70 -45.89 30.44
CA GLU A 761 40.27 -46.75 29.40
C GLU A 761 39.24 -47.02 28.29
N ALA A 762 38.01 -47.40 28.66
CA ALA A 762 36.91 -47.64 27.71
C ALA A 762 36.52 -46.42 26.88
N ARG A 763 36.89 -45.20 27.31
CA ARG A 763 36.69 -43.93 26.58
C ARG A 763 37.86 -43.56 25.67
N GLY A 764 39.00 -44.22 25.80
CA GLY A 764 40.17 -44.02 24.97
C GLY A 764 41.47 -44.07 25.77
N THR A 765 42.41 -44.87 25.29
CA THR A 765 43.71 -45.08 25.96
C THR A 765 44.66 -43.87 25.89
N ALA A 766 44.31 -42.81 25.16
CA ALA A 766 45.18 -41.65 24.92
C ALA A 766 45.67 -40.96 26.21
N ALA A 767 44.80 -40.80 27.21
CA ALA A 767 45.16 -40.17 28.49
C ALA A 767 46.26 -40.93 29.25
N PHE A 768 46.39 -42.24 29.03
CA PHE A 768 47.36 -43.11 29.70
C PHE A 768 48.79 -42.96 29.16
N TYR A 769 48.99 -42.16 28.11
CA TYR A 769 50.29 -41.92 27.48
C TYR A 769 50.65 -40.44 27.46
N GLY A 770 51.83 -40.11 27.97
CA GLY A 770 52.53 -38.90 27.56
C GLY A 770 53.09 -39.04 26.14
N SER A 771 53.34 -37.91 25.48
CA SER A 771 53.88 -37.85 24.11
C SER A 771 55.15 -37.01 24.06
N TYR A 772 56.18 -37.52 23.38
CA TYR A 772 57.44 -36.79 23.18
C TYR A 772 57.84 -36.81 21.71
N LYS A 773 57.99 -35.63 21.10
CA LYS A 773 58.35 -35.45 19.69
C LYS A 773 59.67 -34.71 19.54
N TRP A 774 60.54 -35.22 18.69
CA TRP A 774 61.82 -34.60 18.34
C TRP A 774 62.15 -34.83 16.87
N SER A 775 63.09 -34.05 16.35
CA SER A 775 63.58 -34.20 14.98
C SER A 775 65.08 -33.99 14.86
N TYR A 776 65.68 -34.64 13.87
CA TYR A 776 67.08 -34.49 13.52
C TYR A 776 67.22 -34.58 11.99
N SER A 777 67.77 -33.52 11.38
CA SER A 777 67.79 -33.37 9.92
C SER A 777 66.36 -33.45 9.33
N HIS A 778 66.12 -34.33 8.35
CA HIS A 778 64.81 -34.51 7.70
C HIS A 778 63.91 -35.55 8.36
N GLU A 779 64.35 -36.22 9.44
CA GLU A 779 63.56 -37.23 10.15
C GLU A 779 62.97 -36.67 11.46
N SER A 780 61.70 -36.97 11.72
CA SER A 780 61.02 -36.65 12.98
C SER A 780 60.40 -37.90 13.58
N LYS A 781 60.60 -38.13 14.88
CA LYS A 781 60.02 -39.24 15.63
C LYS A 781 59.09 -38.70 16.71
N THR A 782 58.08 -39.49 17.05
CA THR A 782 57.24 -39.29 18.23
C THR A 782 57.19 -40.61 18.97
N ALA A 783 57.52 -40.59 20.26
CA ALA A 783 57.38 -41.74 21.14
C ALA A 783 56.28 -41.47 22.17
N ARG A 784 55.65 -42.55 22.64
CA ARG A 784 54.72 -42.52 23.77
C ARG A 784 55.39 -43.16 24.98
N PHE A 785 55.14 -42.60 26.14
CA PHE A 785 55.59 -43.11 27.44
C PHE A 785 54.40 -43.13 28.40
N ASP A 786 54.46 -43.91 29.48
CA ASP A 786 53.34 -43.98 30.44
C ASP A 786 53.12 -42.64 31.12
N ALA A 787 51.86 -42.17 31.14
CA ALA A 787 51.48 -40.88 31.70
C ALA A 787 51.83 -40.78 33.21
N ALA A 788 52.02 -39.55 33.71
CA ALA A 788 52.48 -39.29 35.06
C ALA A 788 51.64 -40.00 36.13
N PHE A 789 50.31 -40.02 35.98
CA PHE A 789 49.46 -40.75 36.94
C PHE A 789 49.74 -42.26 36.98
N ILE A 790 50.07 -42.90 35.85
CA ILE A 790 50.45 -44.32 35.82
C ILE A 790 51.80 -44.54 36.49
N ARG A 791 52.77 -43.65 36.26
CA ARG A 791 54.06 -43.69 36.96
C ARG A 791 53.87 -43.51 38.48
N THR A 792 52.99 -42.60 38.90
CA THR A 792 52.61 -42.40 40.32
C THR A 792 51.93 -43.64 40.91
N LEU A 793 50.91 -44.20 40.26
CA LEU A 793 50.18 -45.39 40.73
C LEU A 793 51.07 -46.63 40.86
N ASN A 794 52.11 -46.77 40.04
CA ASN A 794 53.09 -47.86 40.15
C ASN A 794 54.09 -47.69 41.32
N GLN A 795 54.22 -46.48 41.86
CA GLN A 795 55.20 -46.15 42.89
C GLN A 795 54.57 -46.00 44.29
N VAL A 796 53.43 -45.32 44.37
CA VAL A 796 52.70 -45.00 45.62
C VAL A 796 52.01 -46.23 46.20
N ALA A 797 51.85 -46.27 47.51
CA ALA A 797 51.08 -47.29 48.22
C ALA A 797 49.59 -46.95 48.20
N TRP A 798 48.80 -47.68 47.40
CA TRP A 798 47.36 -47.42 47.24
C TRP A 798 46.51 -48.69 47.04
N VAL A 799 47.12 -49.86 46.90
CA VAL A 799 46.40 -51.14 46.73
C VAL A 799 46.41 -51.88 48.08
N PRO A 800 45.27 -52.34 48.62
CA PRO A 800 45.28 -53.13 49.85
C PRO A 800 46.01 -54.47 49.65
N ASN A 801 46.89 -54.81 50.57
CA ASN A 801 47.52 -56.14 50.64
C ASN A 801 46.57 -57.15 51.32
N ALA A 802 47.04 -58.39 51.53
CA ALA A 802 46.25 -59.45 52.16
C ALA A 802 45.87 -59.15 53.64
N ASP A 803 46.60 -58.25 54.29
CA ASP A 803 46.38 -57.80 55.68
C ASP A 803 45.54 -56.51 55.76
N GLY A 804 45.10 -55.96 54.61
CA GLY A 804 44.31 -54.73 54.51
C GLY A 804 45.13 -53.43 54.49
N GLU A 805 46.45 -53.49 54.61
CA GLU A 805 47.32 -52.31 54.55
C GLU A 805 47.57 -51.87 53.11
N LEU A 806 47.64 -50.56 52.86
CA LEU A 806 47.94 -50.02 51.53
C LEU A 806 49.41 -50.27 51.15
N ALA A 807 49.62 -50.90 50.00
CA ALA A 807 50.92 -51.23 49.43
C ALA A 807 51.02 -50.78 47.96
N PRO A 808 52.24 -50.60 47.40
CA PRO A 808 52.41 -50.38 45.97
C PRO A 808 52.01 -51.64 45.17
N PRO A 809 51.42 -51.50 43.95
CA PRO A 809 50.90 -52.63 43.18
C PRO A 809 51.90 -53.79 43.03
N ARG A 810 53.19 -53.49 42.82
CA ARG A 810 54.29 -54.45 42.66
C ARG A 810 54.50 -55.43 43.82
N LEU A 811 53.87 -55.19 44.99
CA LEU A 811 53.92 -56.08 46.15
C LEU A 811 52.66 -56.95 46.30
N VAL A 812 51.58 -56.64 45.60
CA VAL A 812 50.26 -57.28 45.72
C VAL A 812 49.95 -58.12 44.49
N VAL A 813 49.42 -59.33 44.68
CA VAL A 813 48.97 -60.20 43.58
C VAL A 813 47.54 -59.80 43.20
N PHE A 814 47.27 -59.52 41.93
CA PHE A 814 45.97 -58.97 41.52
C PHE A 814 44.77 -59.86 41.92
N ASP A 815 44.92 -61.19 41.78
CA ASP A 815 43.84 -62.15 42.06
C ASP A 815 43.34 -62.12 43.51
N THR A 816 44.16 -61.66 44.48
CA THR A 816 43.75 -61.59 45.89
C THR A 816 42.79 -60.43 46.18
N LEU A 817 42.61 -59.50 45.23
CA LEU A 817 41.78 -58.30 45.39
C LEU A 817 40.29 -58.53 45.08
N GLY A 818 39.96 -59.59 44.33
CA GLY A 818 38.59 -59.84 43.87
C GLY A 818 38.03 -58.78 42.92
N TRP A 819 38.90 -57.96 42.30
CA TRP A 819 38.50 -56.93 41.34
C TRP A 819 38.29 -57.53 39.95
N LYS A 820 37.45 -56.88 39.13
CA LYS A 820 37.30 -57.26 37.72
C LYS A 820 38.58 -56.93 36.96
N ALA A 821 39.21 -57.94 36.37
CA ALA A 821 40.38 -57.77 35.51
C ALA A 821 40.05 -56.87 34.30
N ASN A 822 40.90 -55.87 34.06
CA ASN A 822 40.94 -55.11 32.80
C ASN A 822 42.31 -55.39 32.14
N PRO A 823 42.36 -56.05 30.97
CA PRO A 823 43.62 -56.42 30.34
C PRO A 823 44.56 -55.25 30.07
N PHE A 824 44.04 -54.09 29.65
CA PHE A 824 44.86 -52.91 29.39
C PHE A 824 45.46 -52.34 30.68
N LEU A 825 44.65 -52.15 31.73
CA LEU A 825 45.15 -51.64 33.02
C LEU A 825 46.19 -52.59 33.63
N LEU A 826 46.04 -53.91 33.47
CA LEU A 826 47.03 -54.90 33.90
C LEU A 826 48.35 -54.86 33.11
N THR A 827 48.37 -54.28 31.90
CA THR A 827 49.64 -53.97 31.19
C THR A 827 50.31 -52.68 31.67
N LYS A 828 49.59 -51.83 32.41
CA LYS A 828 50.05 -50.49 32.83
C LYS A 828 50.37 -50.40 34.32
N ILE A 829 49.61 -51.10 35.15
CA ILE A 829 49.77 -51.12 36.60
C ILE A 829 50.46 -52.45 36.94
N ALA A 830 51.71 -52.37 37.36
CA ALA A 830 52.60 -53.50 37.56
C ALA A 830 52.31 -54.20 38.88
N PHE A 831 51.37 -55.14 38.88
CA PHE A 831 51.10 -56.03 40.02
C PHE A 831 52.18 -57.11 40.19
N LYS A 832 52.25 -57.71 41.38
CA LYS A 832 53.12 -58.87 41.63
C LYS A 832 52.59 -60.09 40.84
N PRO A 833 53.41 -60.75 40.01
CA PRO A 833 52.97 -61.92 39.25
C PRO A 833 52.63 -63.10 40.19
N PRO A 834 51.60 -63.91 39.85
CA PRO A 834 51.28 -65.10 40.61
C PRO A 834 52.38 -66.16 40.49
N ILE A 835 52.71 -66.82 41.60
CA ILE A 835 53.86 -67.74 41.73
C ILE A 835 53.84 -68.91 40.72
N ILE A 836 52.66 -69.25 40.19
CA ILE A 836 52.45 -70.34 39.23
C ILE A 836 53.19 -70.08 37.90
N ASP A 837 53.22 -68.84 37.41
CA ASP A 837 53.88 -68.51 36.13
C ASP A 837 55.42 -68.60 36.21
N GLN A 838 55.98 -68.40 37.40
CA GLN A 838 57.42 -68.49 37.63
C GLN A 838 57.86 -69.96 37.70
N LEU A 839 57.05 -70.82 38.32
CA LEU A 839 57.25 -72.28 38.33
C LEU A 839 57.08 -72.91 36.94
N ALA A 840 56.11 -72.47 36.14
CA ALA A 840 55.91 -72.98 34.77
C ALA A 840 57.14 -72.75 33.87
N LYS A 841 57.76 -71.57 33.99
CA LYS A 841 58.97 -71.18 33.23
C LYS A 841 60.23 -71.96 33.60
N GLU A 842 60.41 -72.35 34.86
CA GLU A 842 61.60 -73.09 35.30
C GLU A 842 61.58 -74.58 34.92
N VAL A 843 60.40 -75.15 34.62
CA VAL A 843 60.25 -76.55 34.18
C VAL A 843 59.98 -76.67 32.67
N GLY A 844 59.87 -75.55 31.95
CA GLY A 844 59.72 -75.52 30.49
C GLY A 844 58.35 -75.99 29.98
N ILE A 845 57.29 -75.83 30.78
CA ILE A 845 55.92 -76.22 30.42
C ILE A 845 55.10 -74.95 30.11
N ASP A 846 54.37 -74.97 29.01
CA ASP A 846 53.45 -73.89 28.63
C ASP A 846 52.34 -73.72 29.70
N PRO A 847 52.12 -72.52 30.26
CA PRO A 847 51.05 -72.28 31.23
C PRO A 847 49.66 -72.73 30.77
N ALA A 848 49.38 -72.72 29.45
CA ALA A 848 48.11 -73.20 28.89
C ALA A 848 47.86 -74.71 29.12
N ILE A 849 48.93 -75.51 29.27
CA ILE A 849 48.84 -76.96 29.52
C ILE A 849 48.51 -77.25 30.99
N LEU A 850 48.96 -76.39 31.92
CA LEU A 850 48.64 -76.53 33.34
C LEU A 850 47.16 -76.28 33.62
N ASP A 851 46.52 -75.35 32.91
CA ASP A 851 45.10 -75.05 33.08
C ASP A 851 44.19 -76.14 32.47
N LEU A 852 44.68 -76.89 31.48
CA LEU A 852 44.07 -78.14 30.99
C LEU A 852 44.17 -79.26 32.03
N LEU A 853 45.35 -79.48 32.62
CA LEU A 853 45.56 -80.51 33.66
C LEU A 853 44.79 -80.23 34.95
N ARG A 854 44.46 -78.97 35.24
CA ARG A 854 43.66 -78.56 36.41
C ARG A 854 42.16 -78.86 36.25
N ARG A 855 41.68 -79.08 35.02
CA ARG A 855 40.25 -79.25 34.71
C ARG A 855 39.77 -80.70 34.67
N ASP A 856 40.65 -81.68 34.45
CA ASP A 856 40.25 -83.09 34.41
C ASP A 856 41.32 -84.07 34.99
N PRO A 857 41.11 -84.59 36.21
CA PRO A 857 42.01 -85.57 36.84
C PRO A 857 42.08 -86.93 36.11
N ALA A 858 41.14 -87.26 35.21
CA ALA A 858 41.09 -88.58 34.57
C ALA A 858 42.22 -88.81 33.56
N ILE A 859 42.76 -87.74 32.97
CA ILE A 859 43.79 -87.81 31.90
C ILE A 859 45.11 -88.41 32.40
N ILE A 860 45.42 -88.28 33.70
CA ILE A 860 46.66 -88.79 34.31
C ILE A 860 46.70 -90.32 34.34
N ALA A 861 45.54 -90.99 34.44
CA ALA A 861 45.47 -92.46 34.44
C ALA A 861 45.66 -93.06 33.03
N GLU A 862 45.12 -92.40 31.99
CA GLU A 862 45.19 -92.86 30.59
C GLU A 862 46.62 -92.74 30.03
N LEU A 863 47.35 -91.67 30.38
CA LEU A 863 48.73 -91.44 29.96
C LEU A 863 49.72 -92.46 30.56
N ALA A 864 49.48 -92.90 31.80
CA ALA A 864 50.28 -93.95 32.44
C ALA A 864 50.08 -95.33 31.80
N TYR A 865 48.90 -95.61 31.24
CA TYR A 865 48.57 -96.90 30.61
C TYR A 865 49.12 -97.03 29.18
N ARG A 866 49.17 -95.93 28.42
CA ARG A 866 49.57 -95.95 27.00
C ARG A 866 51.09 -95.98 26.76
N LEU A 867 51.92 -95.70 27.77
CA LEU A 867 53.39 -95.67 27.62
C LEU A 867 54.08 -97.03 27.83
N SER A 868 53.35 -98.09 28.18
CA SER A 868 53.93 -99.39 28.59
C SER A 868 53.67 -100.59 27.67
N ALA A 869 52.98 -100.44 26.52
CA ALA A 869 52.60 -101.59 25.70
C ALA A 869 52.80 -101.42 24.17
N SER A 870 53.44 -102.42 23.57
CA SER A 870 53.52 -102.71 22.13
C SER A 870 54.29 -101.75 21.21
N SER A 871 55.60 -101.86 21.29
CA SER A 871 56.50 -101.80 20.14
C SER A 871 56.26 -102.94 19.10
N LYS A 872 56.69 -102.70 17.85
CA LYS A 872 57.19 -103.64 16.80
C LYS A 872 56.38 -103.80 15.48
N PRO A 873 57.08 -104.04 14.32
CA PRO A 873 56.86 -103.23 13.12
C PRO A 873 56.86 -104.02 11.77
N GLU A 874 57.16 -103.29 10.66
CA GLU A 874 57.51 -103.72 9.28
C GLU A 874 56.35 -103.98 8.28
N PRO A 875 56.58 -103.83 6.94
CA PRO A 875 57.27 -102.71 6.28
C PRO A 875 56.59 -102.23 4.95
N ASP A 876 57.24 -101.28 4.27
CA ASP A 876 57.19 -100.81 2.85
C ASP A 876 56.69 -101.81 1.75
N PRO A 877 56.28 -101.39 0.51
CA PRO A 877 56.75 -100.18 -0.20
C PRO A 877 55.80 -99.41 -1.17
N SER A 878 56.27 -98.20 -1.55
CA SER A 878 56.31 -97.61 -2.92
C SER A 878 55.09 -97.03 -3.69
N THR A 879 55.45 -95.98 -4.44
CA THR A 879 54.90 -95.43 -5.72
C THR A 879 53.67 -94.51 -5.72
N ALA A 880 53.85 -93.35 -6.38
CA ALA A 880 52.82 -92.40 -6.81
C ALA A 880 52.07 -92.92 -8.07
N PRO A 881 50.99 -92.25 -8.56
CA PRO A 881 51.18 -91.05 -9.38
C PRO A 881 50.04 -89.98 -9.26
N GLU A 882 49.94 -89.13 -10.27
CA GLU A 882 49.15 -87.90 -10.41
C GLU A 882 47.70 -88.12 -10.94
N GLN A 883 46.98 -86.99 -11.06
CA GLN A 883 46.00 -86.62 -12.11
C GLN A 883 44.50 -87.02 -12.07
N GLU A 884 43.68 -85.95 -12.22
CA GLU A 884 42.55 -85.75 -13.15
C GLU A 884 41.12 -86.29 -12.92
N ALA A 885 40.18 -85.54 -13.55
CA ALA A 885 38.74 -85.76 -13.78
C ALA A 885 37.82 -85.68 -12.53
N GLU A 886 36.77 -84.84 -12.49
CA GLU A 886 35.50 -84.90 -13.26
C GLU A 886 34.71 -86.20 -12.93
N GLU A 887 33.39 -86.21 -12.69
CA GLU A 887 32.33 -85.23 -12.95
C GLU A 887 31.06 -85.63 -12.14
N SER A 888 30.23 -84.67 -11.67
CA SER A 888 28.77 -84.87 -11.39
C SER A 888 28.37 -85.92 -10.30
N SER A 889 27.18 -85.96 -9.68
CA SER A 889 25.99 -85.09 -9.58
C SER A 889 25.17 -85.50 -8.32
N GLU A 890 24.05 -84.79 -8.08
CA GLU A 890 22.89 -85.19 -7.27
C GLU A 890 23.00 -85.35 -5.73
N GLY A 891 22.22 -84.52 -5.02
CA GLY A 891 21.16 -85.08 -4.17
C GLY A 891 21.24 -84.90 -2.66
N ASP A 892 20.62 -83.83 -2.13
CA ASP A 892 19.84 -83.79 -0.87
C ASP A 892 19.10 -82.42 -0.85
N VAL A 893 17.79 -82.21 -0.59
CA VAL A 893 16.70 -82.83 0.20
C VAL A 893 16.32 -81.93 1.39
N TYR A 894 15.17 -81.23 1.21
CA TYR A 894 14.11 -80.81 2.16
C TYR A 894 14.44 -80.36 3.61
N ASP A 895 13.68 -79.47 4.28
CA ASP A 895 12.71 -78.41 3.95
C ASP A 895 12.29 -77.72 5.29
N ASP A 896 11.37 -76.74 5.22
CA ASP A 896 10.52 -76.20 6.29
C ASP A 896 11.16 -75.34 7.42
N ALA A 897 10.57 -74.21 7.86
CA ALA A 897 9.50 -73.37 7.30
C ALA A 897 9.26 -72.10 8.17
N LYS A 898 8.98 -70.95 7.52
CA LYS A 898 8.11 -69.83 7.98
C LYS A 898 8.55 -68.93 9.16
N ASP A 899 8.14 -67.66 9.25
CA ASP A 899 7.49 -66.71 8.31
C ASP A 899 7.70 -65.27 8.84
N LEU A 900 7.65 -64.23 7.98
CA LEU A 900 7.91 -62.85 8.42
C LEU A 900 8.42 -61.80 7.39
N TYR A 901 8.11 -61.87 6.09
CA TYR A 901 8.55 -60.89 5.06
C TYR A 901 7.91 -59.48 5.27
N GLY A 902 8.41 -58.35 4.77
CA GLY A 902 8.81 -58.05 3.37
C GLY A 902 7.61 -57.44 2.60
N ASP A 903 7.72 -56.77 1.45
CA ASP A 903 8.82 -56.57 0.49
C ASP A 903 8.59 -55.28 -0.33
N ASP A 904 9.61 -54.79 -1.07
CA ASP A 904 9.59 -54.82 -2.55
C ASP A 904 10.75 -54.01 -3.19
N MET A 905 11.68 -54.72 -3.83
CA MET A 905 12.58 -54.23 -4.88
C MET A 905 13.12 -55.43 -5.69
N PRO A 906 13.22 -55.38 -7.04
CA PRO A 906 13.85 -56.44 -7.83
C PRO A 906 15.26 -56.11 -8.38
N ASP A 907 15.95 -57.18 -8.79
CA ASP A 907 17.41 -57.40 -8.95
C ASP A 907 17.99 -57.15 -10.38
N ILE A 908 19.30 -56.85 -10.61
CA ILE A 908 20.58 -57.67 -10.58
C ILE A 908 20.55 -58.82 -11.64
N PRO A 909 21.55 -59.02 -12.55
CA PRO A 909 23.02 -59.18 -12.30
C PRO A 909 23.99 -58.44 -13.30
N PRO A 910 25.07 -59.03 -13.89
CA PRO A 910 26.46 -59.07 -13.36
C PRO A 910 27.57 -58.49 -14.30
N GLY A 911 28.87 -58.40 -13.95
CA GLY A 911 29.62 -58.66 -12.70
C GLY A 911 31.15 -58.80 -12.93
N THR A 912 31.95 -58.72 -11.85
CA THR A 912 33.39 -59.11 -11.67
C THR A 912 34.51 -58.31 -12.43
N PRO A 913 35.79 -58.36 -11.98
CA PRO A 913 36.25 -58.15 -10.60
C PRO A 913 37.55 -57.28 -10.42
N ASP A 914 37.64 -56.64 -9.25
CA ASP A 914 38.81 -56.40 -8.36
C ASP A 914 40.16 -55.71 -8.72
N SER A 915 40.73 -55.15 -7.64
CA SER A 915 42.16 -54.94 -7.31
C SER A 915 42.96 -53.71 -7.80
N ASN A 916 43.12 -52.77 -6.85
CA ASN A 916 44.38 -52.20 -6.33
C ASN A 916 45.49 -51.62 -7.27
N GLY A 917 45.88 -50.37 -6.98
CA GLY A 917 47.29 -50.09 -6.64
C GLY A 917 48.10 -49.05 -7.45
N GLY A 918 48.08 -47.79 -7.01
CA GLY A 918 49.30 -46.99 -6.72
C GLY A 918 50.18 -46.39 -7.84
N VAL A 919 51.00 -45.42 -7.40
CA VAL A 919 52.25 -44.84 -8.00
C VAL A 919 52.15 -44.22 -9.42
N GLY A 920 52.32 -42.90 -9.59
CA GLY A 920 53.62 -42.24 -9.87
C GLY A 920 53.71 -41.78 -11.35
N LEU A 921 54.56 -40.86 -11.83
CA LEU A 921 55.59 -40.01 -11.22
C LEU A 921 56.08 -38.95 -12.26
N GLY A 922 56.42 -37.72 -11.84
CA GLY A 922 57.22 -36.73 -12.61
C GLY A 922 56.51 -36.00 -13.77
N SER A 923 56.74 -34.72 -14.07
CA SER A 923 57.78 -33.75 -13.66
C SER A 923 57.21 -32.31 -13.71
N SER A 924 57.77 -31.25 -13.14
CA SER A 924 58.88 -31.04 -12.18
C SER A 924 58.58 -29.75 -11.38
N SER A 925 59.27 -29.52 -10.24
CA SER A 925 58.80 -28.59 -9.20
C SER A 925 59.90 -27.74 -8.55
N GLY A 926 59.50 -26.61 -7.97
CA GLY A 926 60.21 -25.96 -6.86
C GLY A 926 60.46 -24.45 -6.99
N ARG A 927 60.54 -23.67 -5.89
CA ARG A 927 60.26 -23.97 -4.47
C ARG A 927 60.26 -22.67 -3.63
N GLY A 928 59.51 -22.65 -2.52
CA GLY A 928 59.66 -21.71 -1.39
C GLY A 928 58.68 -20.52 -1.40
N GLY A 929 58.24 -19.97 -0.25
CA GLY A 929 58.47 -20.36 1.15
C GLY A 929 58.90 -19.20 2.06
N GLN A 930 58.05 -18.84 3.03
CA GLN A 930 58.31 -17.96 4.19
C GLN A 930 58.69 -16.49 3.95
N GLY A 931 58.52 -15.66 4.99
CA GLY A 931 59.40 -14.50 5.24
C GLY A 931 58.71 -13.16 5.49
N HIS A 932 58.65 -12.75 6.76
CA HIS A 932 58.31 -11.38 7.16
C HIS A 932 59.52 -10.41 7.01
N THR A 933 59.24 -9.10 7.08
CA THR A 933 60.15 -7.98 7.42
C THR A 933 61.28 -7.56 6.45
N SER A 934 60.95 -6.60 5.58
CA SER A 934 61.57 -5.25 5.46
C SER A 934 63.08 -5.03 5.68
N THR A 935 63.79 -4.55 4.64
CA THR A 935 64.36 -3.17 4.48
C THR A 935 65.43 -3.11 3.37
N GLY A 936 65.62 -1.95 2.70
CA GLY A 936 66.78 -1.73 1.79
C GLY A 936 66.53 -0.85 0.56
N THR A 937 66.85 0.45 0.62
CA THR A 937 66.56 1.48 -0.39
C THR A 937 67.69 1.68 -1.44
N LYS A 938 67.36 1.98 -2.73
CA LYS A 938 67.71 3.26 -3.42
C LYS A 938 67.51 3.29 -4.97
N ARG A 939 66.86 4.40 -5.43
CA ARG A 939 67.03 5.19 -6.69
C ARG A 939 66.91 4.49 -8.08
N GLY A 940 66.29 5.09 -9.11
CA GLY A 940 65.56 6.38 -9.19
C GLY A 940 65.20 6.82 -10.63
N ASN A 941 64.45 7.92 -10.77
CA ASN A 941 64.02 8.66 -11.98
C ASN A 941 63.19 7.90 -13.07
N GLY A 942 62.13 8.46 -13.67
CA GLY A 942 61.45 9.75 -13.46
C GLY A 942 60.25 9.97 -14.43
N GLN A 943 59.40 10.98 -14.13
CA GLN A 943 58.58 11.89 -14.99
C GLN A 943 58.21 11.52 -16.46
N SER A 944 57.05 11.88 -17.05
CA SER A 944 55.94 12.77 -16.67
C SER A 944 54.80 12.85 -17.73
N ASN A 945 53.59 13.27 -17.32
CA ASN A 945 52.60 14.17 -17.98
C ASN A 945 51.94 13.91 -19.37
N GLY A 946 50.72 14.45 -19.52
CA GLY A 946 50.03 14.79 -20.79
C GLY A 946 48.81 13.89 -21.09
N GLU A 947 47.54 14.26 -20.87
CA GLU A 947 46.68 15.32 -21.46
C GLU A 947 46.16 15.09 -22.90
N ALA A 948 44.84 15.27 -23.03
CA ALA A 948 44.07 15.85 -24.15
C ALA A 948 43.72 15.05 -25.44
N SER A 949 42.40 14.87 -25.61
CA SER A 949 41.56 15.21 -26.79
C SER A 949 41.74 14.57 -28.18
N GLY A 950 40.61 14.05 -28.72
CA GLY A 950 39.97 14.64 -29.92
C GLY A 950 39.94 13.84 -31.24
N GLY A 951 38.81 13.95 -31.98
CA GLY A 951 38.61 13.51 -33.38
C GLY A 951 37.92 12.14 -33.52
N SER A 952 36.73 11.91 -34.10
CA SER A 952 35.92 12.50 -35.21
C SER A 952 36.21 11.92 -36.62
N GLY A 953 35.14 11.51 -37.34
CA GLY A 953 35.15 11.05 -38.75
C GLY A 953 34.71 9.58 -38.91
N VAL A 954 33.50 9.14 -39.34
CA VAL A 954 32.55 9.49 -40.44
C VAL A 954 32.68 8.56 -41.68
N HIS A 955 31.53 8.26 -42.31
CA HIS A 955 31.27 7.38 -43.48
C HIS A 955 31.10 5.86 -43.18
N GLY A 956 30.16 5.12 -43.79
CA GLY A 956 29.03 5.52 -44.65
C GLY A 956 28.33 4.35 -45.38
N ALA A 957 27.08 4.58 -45.82
CA ALA A 957 26.34 3.90 -46.92
C ALA A 957 26.03 2.38 -46.90
N SER A 958 24.78 2.06 -46.53
CA SER A 958 23.78 1.25 -47.27
C SER A 958 24.17 0.11 -48.24
N GLY A 959 23.48 -1.04 -48.11
CA GLY A 959 23.12 -1.89 -49.27
C GLY A 959 22.69 -3.33 -48.96
N GLY A 960 21.56 -3.79 -49.54
CA GLY A 960 21.26 -5.22 -49.74
C GLY A 960 19.99 -5.77 -49.09
N LYS A 961 18.99 -6.12 -49.90
CA LYS A 961 17.76 -6.87 -49.48
C LYS A 961 18.04 -8.38 -49.38
N GLY A 962 17.37 -9.06 -48.46
CA GLY A 962 17.25 -10.52 -48.41
C GLY A 962 15.83 -10.93 -48.01
N ASN A 963 15.19 -11.79 -48.79
CA ASN A 963 13.81 -12.27 -48.58
C ASN A 963 13.83 -13.51 -47.67
N GLY A 964 12.95 -13.63 -46.68
CA GLY A 964 12.95 -14.75 -45.73
C GLY A 964 11.58 -15.02 -45.11
N ASN A 965 11.01 -16.18 -45.41
CA ASN A 965 9.69 -16.60 -44.96
C ASN A 965 9.78 -17.45 -43.67
N SER A 966 8.77 -17.33 -42.82
CA SER A 966 8.28 -18.34 -41.86
C SER A 966 9.27 -19.22 -41.05
N GLY A 967 9.22 -19.09 -39.72
CA GLY A 967 9.34 -20.26 -38.83
C GLY A 967 10.30 -20.17 -37.64
N GLY A 968 9.75 -20.30 -36.43
CA GLY A 968 10.49 -20.87 -35.28
C GLY A 968 11.15 -19.90 -34.30
N PHE A 969 10.37 -19.32 -33.38
CA PHE A 969 10.87 -18.99 -32.05
C PHE A 969 10.02 -19.70 -30.98
N GLY A 970 10.63 -20.65 -30.29
CA GLY A 970 10.00 -21.39 -29.21
C GLY A 970 9.87 -20.53 -27.94
N LYS A 971 8.71 -20.61 -27.28
CA LYS A 971 8.47 -20.00 -25.97
C LYS A 971 9.39 -20.63 -24.91
N ARG A 972 10.09 -19.81 -24.13
CA ARG A 972 10.37 -20.04 -22.70
C ARG A 972 9.94 -18.78 -21.95
N THR A 973 8.77 -18.77 -21.32
CA THR A 973 8.42 -19.21 -19.94
C THR A 973 8.53 -18.03 -18.95
N PRO A 974 7.47 -17.69 -18.18
CA PRO A 974 7.47 -16.55 -17.26
C PRO A 974 8.44 -16.73 -16.08
N GLY A 975 9.08 -15.64 -15.67
CA GLY A 975 10.13 -15.69 -14.63
C GLY A 975 10.75 -14.35 -14.24
N GLN A 976 9.96 -13.27 -14.18
CA GLN A 976 10.32 -12.07 -13.43
C GLN A 976 9.27 -11.81 -12.36
N THR A 977 9.73 -11.47 -11.16
CA THR A 977 8.97 -11.50 -9.92
C THR A 977 8.06 -10.29 -9.73
N GLY A 978 6.75 -10.54 -9.59
CA GLY A 978 5.90 -9.81 -8.65
C GLY A 978 4.95 -8.73 -9.19
N ALA A 979 5.03 -8.34 -10.46
CA ALA A 979 4.02 -7.46 -11.04
C ALA A 979 2.88 -8.27 -11.67
N ARG A 980 1.63 -8.06 -11.22
CA ARG A 980 0.46 -8.45 -12.04
C ARG A 980 0.58 -7.72 -13.38
N PRO A 981 0.33 -8.37 -14.53
CA PRO A 981 0.25 -7.65 -15.80
C PRO A 981 -0.80 -6.55 -15.69
N PHE A 982 -0.49 -5.38 -16.25
CA PHE A 982 -1.38 -4.22 -16.20
C PHE A 982 -2.56 -4.49 -17.15
N ILE A 983 -3.73 -4.77 -16.59
CA ILE A 983 -4.94 -5.11 -17.36
C ILE A 983 -5.67 -3.81 -17.71
N SER A 984 -5.90 -3.58 -19.00
CA SER A 984 -6.85 -2.56 -19.46
C SER A 984 -8.26 -3.02 -19.13
N TYR A 985 -9.06 -2.15 -18.53
CA TYR A 985 -10.49 -2.42 -18.29
C TYR A 985 -11.38 -1.92 -19.43
N VAL A 986 -10.77 -1.33 -20.47
CA VAL A 986 -11.41 -1.05 -21.77
C VAL A 986 -10.40 -1.38 -22.88
N GLY A 987 -10.82 -2.12 -23.91
CA GLY A 987 -9.99 -2.44 -25.08
C GLY A 987 -10.22 -1.46 -26.24
N ALA A 988 -9.18 -1.20 -27.03
CA ALA A 988 -9.25 -0.35 -28.23
C ALA A 988 -9.54 -1.14 -29.53
N HIS A 989 -9.47 -2.47 -29.48
CA HIS A 989 -9.59 -3.34 -30.64
C HIS A 989 -11.06 -3.64 -30.97
N PRO A 990 -11.52 -3.43 -32.22
CA PRO A 990 -12.90 -3.72 -32.62
C PRO A 990 -13.09 -5.23 -32.86
N ASP A 991 -13.83 -5.88 -31.96
CA ASP A 991 -14.33 -7.27 -32.04
C ASP A 991 -13.31 -8.37 -32.42
N ASP A 992 -12.02 -8.12 -32.19
CA ASP A 992 -10.97 -9.13 -32.28
C ASP A 992 -10.94 -9.91 -30.94
N ASP A 993 -11.61 -11.07 -30.90
CA ASP A 993 -11.46 -12.06 -29.82
C ASP A 993 -9.98 -12.49 -29.80
N GLY A 994 -9.18 -11.79 -29.00
CA GLY A 994 -7.78 -12.16 -28.74
C GLY A 994 -7.70 -13.61 -28.26
N PRO A 995 -6.53 -14.28 -28.46
CA PRO A 995 -6.39 -15.71 -28.20
C PRO A 995 -6.90 -16.07 -26.81
N ASP A 996 -7.75 -17.10 -26.73
CA ASP A 996 -8.46 -17.44 -25.51
C ASP A 996 -7.45 -17.63 -24.36
N PRO A 997 -7.65 -17.01 -23.19
CA PRO A 997 -6.65 -17.06 -22.12
C PRO A 997 -6.40 -18.45 -21.52
N ASP A 998 -7.29 -19.43 -21.78
CA ASP A 998 -7.10 -20.83 -21.38
C ASP A 998 -6.52 -21.69 -22.54
N ASP A 999 -6.03 -21.05 -23.62
CA ASP A 999 -5.54 -21.67 -24.89
C ASP A 999 -6.59 -22.61 -25.55
N LEU A 1000 -7.89 -22.37 -25.32
CA LEU A 1000 -9.00 -23.18 -25.85
C LEU A 1000 -9.38 -22.81 -27.29
N ASP A 1001 -9.76 -23.83 -28.08
CA ASP A 1001 -10.40 -23.60 -29.37
C ASP A 1001 -11.88 -23.18 -29.22
N GLN A 1002 -12.45 -22.63 -30.29
CA GLN A 1002 -13.82 -22.12 -30.30
C GLN A 1002 -14.87 -23.20 -29.98
N ALA A 1003 -14.64 -24.46 -30.37
CA ALA A 1003 -15.57 -25.54 -30.10
C ALA A 1003 -15.53 -25.97 -28.62
N ALA A 1004 -14.34 -26.00 -28.02
CA ALA A 1004 -14.16 -26.24 -26.59
C ALA A 1004 -14.79 -25.12 -25.74
N ARG A 1005 -14.56 -23.84 -26.11
CA ARG A 1005 -15.18 -22.68 -25.44
C ARG A 1005 -16.71 -22.78 -25.43
N MET A 1006 -17.33 -23.07 -26.58
CA MET A 1006 -18.80 -23.25 -26.68
C MET A 1006 -19.33 -24.44 -25.86
N GLN A 1007 -18.57 -25.54 -25.73
CA GLN A 1007 -18.97 -26.67 -24.89
C GLN A 1007 -18.95 -26.32 -23.39
N ILE A 1008 -17.91 -25.64 -22.93
CA ILE A 1008 -17.77 -25.24 -21.51
C ILE A 1008 -18.81 -24.16 -21.15
N GLU A 1009 -19.07 -23.21 -22.05
CA GLU A 1009 -20.16 -22.24 -21.93
C GLU A 1009 -21.55 -22.91 -21.88
N GLY A 1010 -21.80 -23.90 -22.74
CA GLY A 1010 -23.02 -24.72 -22.70
C GLY A 1010 -23.21 -25.44 -21.36
N HIS A 1011 -22.14 -25.96 -20.76
CA HIS A 1011 -22.15 -26.63 -19.46
C HIS A 1011 -22.37 -25.66 -18.29
N ALA A 1012 -21.72 -24.49 -18.34
CA ALA A 1012 -21.93 -23.39 -17.40
C ALA A 1012 -23.39 -22.92 -17.39
N ILE A 1013 -24.04 -22.84 -18.55
CA ILE A 1013 -25.46 -22.51 -18.67
C ILE A 1013 -26.35 -23.60 -18.02
N ASP A 1014 -26.02 -24.90 -18.17
CA ASP A 1014 -26.77 -25.98 -17.51
C ASP A 1014 -26.63 -25.94 -15.98
N ILE A 1015 -25.45 -25.62 -15.44
CA ILE A 1015 -25.23 -25.39 -14.00
C ILE A 1015 -26.12 -24.23 -13.52
N ILE A 1016 -26.18 -23.13 -14.26
CA ILE A 1016 -27.00 -21.95 -13.90
C ILE A 1016 -28.50 -22.28 -13.94
N ILE A 1017 -28.99 -23.00 -14.96
CA ILE A 1017 -30.40 -23.41 -15.06
C ILE A 1017 -30.78 -24.40 -13.95
N GLY A 1018 -29.86 -25.30 -13.56
CA GLY A 1018 -30.04 -26.20 -12.42
C GLY A 1018 -30.20 -25.46 -11.09
N LEU A 1019 -29.46 -24.36 -10.91
CA LEU A 1019 -29.56 -23.49 -9.73
C LEU A 1019 -30.77 -22.53 -9.78
N GLU A 1020 -31.16 -22.06 -10.95
CA GLU A 1020 -32.24 -21.08 -11.15
C GLU A 1020 -33.21 -21.49 -12.27
N PRO A 1021 -34.13 -22.45 -12.03
CA PRO A 1021 -35.02 -23.03 -13.06
C PRO A 1021 -36.02 -22.06 -13.72
N LYS A 1022 -36.04 -20.79 -13.30
CA LYS A 1022 -36.84 -19.73 -13.92
C LYS A 1022 -36.15 -19.07 -15.12
N LEU A 1023 -34.82 -19.19 -15.21
CA LEU A 1023 -34.05 -18.69 -16.34
C LEU A 1023 -34.26 -19.60 -17.56
N ARG A 1024 -34.37 -18.97 -18.73
CA ARG A 1024 -34.57 -19.62 -20.03
C ARG A 1024 -33.43 -19.24 -20.96
N ARG A 1025 -32.91 -20.21 -21.71
CA ARG A 1025 -31.94 -19.96 -22.79
C ARG A 1025 -32.54 -19.05 -23.87
N THR A 1026 -31.73 -18.14 -24.39
CA THR A 1026 -32.02 -17.46 -25.64
C THR A 1026 -31.84 -18.40 -26.83
N HIS A 1027 -32.25 -17.97 -28.03
CA HIS A 1027 -31.87 -18.66 -29.26
C HIS A 1027 -30.36 -18.44 -29.52
N ASP A 1028 -29.72 -19.40 -30.19
CA ASP A 1028 -28.29 -19.34 -30.51
C ASP A 1028 -27.94 -18.04 -31.28
N GLY A 1029 -26.87 -17.35 -30.86
CA GLY A 1029 -26.43 -16.10 -31.47
C GLY A 1029 -27.21 -14.84 -31.05
N ASN A 1030 -27.97 -14.87 -29.95
CA ASN A 1030 -28.63 -13.67 -29.41
C ASN A 1030 -27.60 -12.60 -28.97
N PRO A 1031 -27.65 -11.36 -29.48
CA PRO A 1031 -26.66 -10.34 -29.15
C PRO A 1031 -26.87 -9.77 -27.73
N GLY A 1032 -25.94 -10.08 -26.82
CA GLY A 1032 -25.71 -9.32 -25.57
C GLY A 1032 -26.13 -9.97 -24.25
N PHE A 1033 -26.75 -11.15 -24.27
CA PHE A 1033 -27.09 -11.98 -23.11
C PHE A 1033 -27.51 -13.40 -23.55
N ASP A 1034 -27.34 -14.41 -22.70
CA ASP A 1034 -27.58 -15.84 -23.03
C ASP A 1034 -28.81 -16.44 -22.34
N LEU A 1035 -29.21 -15.83 -21.22
CA LEU A 1035 -30.28 -16.28 -20.35
C LEU A 1035 -31.22 -15.12 -20.01
N TYR A 1036 -32.51 -15.41 -19.85
CA TYR A 1036 -33.49 -14.42 -19.39
C TYR A 1036 -34.55 -15.02 -18.47
N GLU A 1037 -35.11 -14.19 -17.59
CA GLU A 1037 -36.33 -14.51 -16.83
C GLU A 1037 -37.49 -13.70 -17.41
N ALA A 1038 -38.66 -14.33 -17.53
CA ALA A 1038 -39.89 -13.70 -17.96
C ALA A 1038 -40.97 -13.83 -16.87
N ASP A 1039 -41.79 -12.78 -16.72
CA ASP A 1039 -42.93 -12.78 -15.82
C ASP A 1039 -44.09 -13.65 -16.33
N SER A 1040 -45.18 -13.72 -15.55
CA SER A 1040 -46.38 -14.49 -15.91
C SER A 1040 -47.12 -13.99 -17.16
N SER A 1041 -46.78 -12.81 -17.69
CA SER A 1041 -47.28 -12.29 -18.97
C SER A 1041 -46.36 -12.60 -20.16
N GLY A 1042 -45.21 -13.23 -19.91
CA GLY A 1042 -44.19 -13.52 -20.93
C GLY A 1042 -43.23 -12.35 -21.20
N LYS A 1043 -43.35 -11.24 -20.47
CA LYS A 1043 -42.45 -10.10 -20.58
C LYS A 1043 -41.11 -10.41 -19.90
N GLN A 1044 -40.00 -10.19 -20.59
CA GLN A 1044 -38.66 -10.31 -20.02
C GLN A 1044 -38.46 -9.27 -18.91
N ILE A 1045 -37.97 -9.72 -17.75
CA ILE A 1045 -37.76 -8.89 -16.54
C ILE A 1045 -36.33 -8.96 -15.99
N ARG A 1046 -35.53 -9.97 -16.41
CA ARG A 1046 -34.12 -10.13 -16.04
C ARG A 1046 -33.36 -10.67 -17.24
N TRP A 1047 -32.18 -10.12 -17.50
CA TRP A 1047 -31.26 -10.50 -18.56
C TRP A 1047 -29.94 -10.94 -17.92
N VAL A 1048 -29.40 -12.07 -18.35
CA VAL A 1048 -28.20 -12.67 -17.76
C VAL A 1048 -27.25 -13.10 -18.87
N GLU A 1049 -26.06 -12.52 -18.86
CA GLU A 1049 -24.90 -12.92 -19.67
C GLU A 1049 -24.05 -13.91 -18.86
N VAL A 1050 -23.56 -14.97 -19.52
CA VAL A 1050 -22.81 -16.04 -18.90
C VAL A 1050 -21.36 -16.02 -19.42
N LYS A 1051 -20.39 -16.09 -18.51
CA LYS A 1051 -18.98 -16.34 -18.85
C LYS A 1051 -18.50 -17.58 -18.13
N SER A 1052 -17.90 -18.51 -18.86
CA SER A 1052 -17.28 -19.70 -18.31
C SER A 1052 -15.75 -19.57 -18.31
N MET A 1053 -15.09 -20.26 -17.38
CA MET A 1053 -13.63 -20.33 -17.29
C MET A 1053 -13.18 -21.61 -16.60
N THR A 1054 -11.98 -22.09 -16.91
CA THR A 1054 -11.40 -23.29 -16.28
C THR A 1054 -10.80 -23.00 -14.89
N GLY A 1055 -10.32 -21.77 -14.66
CA GLY A 1055 -9.79 -21.27 -13.38
C GLY A 1055 -10.77 -20.42 -12.57
N SER A 1056 -10.23 -19.50 -11.77
CA SER A 1056 -10.96 -18.49 -11.00
C SER A 1056 -10.81 -17.08 -11.61
N LEU A 1057 -11.77 -16.20 -11.31
CA LEU A 1057 -11.71 -14.76 -11.62
C LEU A 1057 -10.54 -14.05 -10.90
N ARG A 1058 -9.90 -14.72 -9.93
CA ARG A 1058 -8.64 -14.28 -9.30
C ARG A 1058 -7.42 -14.43 -10.22
N ASP A 1059 -7.47 -15.37 -11.16
CA ASP A 1059 -6.35 -15.77 -12.00
C ASP A 1059 -6.33 -14.95 -13.31
N ARG A 1060 -7.52 -14.66 -13.86
CA ARG A 1060 -7.68 -13.81 -15.06
C ARG A 1060 -9.00 -13.02 -15.07
N PRO A 1061 -9.06 -11.85 -15.75
CA PRO A 1061 -10.29 -11.09 -15.90
C PRO A 1061 -11.26 -11.74 -16.90
N VAL A 1062 -12.54 -11.35 -16.82
CA VAL A 1062 -13.53 -11.53 -17.91
C VAL A 1062 -13.86 -10.18 -18.54
N GLY A 1063 -13.99 -10.18 -19.87
CA GLY A 1063 -14.46 -9.01 -20.63
C GLY A 1063 -15.95 -9.12 -20.97
N LEU A 1064 -16.58 -7.97 -21.19
CA LEU A 1064 -17.85 -7.87 -21.93
C LEU A 1064 -17.53 -7.34 -23.33
N SER A 1065 -18.14 -7.89 -24.37
CA SER A 1065 -18.06 -7.31 -25.72
C SER A 1065 -18.77 -5.95 -25.78
N HIS A 1066 -18.54 -5.17 -26.83
CA HIS A 1066 -19.20 -3.86 -27.01
C HIS A 1066 -20.73 -3.98 -26.93
N THR A 1067 -21.29 -5.01 -27.56
CA THR A 1067 -22.72 -5.34 -27.55
C THR A 1067 -23.24 -5.70 -26.15
N GLN A 1068 -22.48 -6.49 -25.40
CA GLN A 1068 -22.82 -6.90 -24.03
C GLN A 1068 -22.77 -5.71 -23.06
N PHE A 1069 -21.74 -4.86 -23.18
CA PHE A 1069 -21.62 -3.63 -22.40
C PHE A 1069 -22.78 -2.65 -22.67
N ASN A 1070 -23.15 -2.44 -23.94
CA ASN A 1070 -24.31 -1.61 -24.28
C ASN A 1070 -25.62 -2.20 -23.73
N CYS A 1071 -25.81 -3.52 -23.84
CA CYS A 1071 -27.00 -4.19 -23.28
C CYS A 1071 -27.06 -4.03 -21.75
N ALA A 1072 -25.95 -4.22 -21.05
CA ALA A 1072 -25.84 -3.99 -19.61
C ALA A 1072 -26.17 -2.53 -19.22
N ARG A 1073 -25.67 -1.55 -19.98
CA ARG A 1073 -25.96 -0.12 -19.78
C ARG A 1073 -27.44 0.20 -19.99
N GLU A 1074 -28.08 -0.40 -20.99
CA GLU A 1074 -29.50 -0.16 -21.31
C GLU A 1074 -30.48 -0.83 -20.34
N LYS A 1075 -30.15 -2.03 -19.85
CA LYS A 1075 -31.02 -2.79 -18.94
C LYS A 1075 -30.76 -2.49 -17.45
N GLY A 1076 -29.61 -1.90 -17.10
CA GLY A 1076 -29.28 -1.45 -15.76
C GLY A 1076 -29.40 -2.57 -14.71
N ASP A 1077 -30.16 -2.32 -13.65
CA ASP A 1077 -30.36 -3.28 -12.54
C ASP A 1077 -31.06 -4.58 -12.95
N ALA A 1078 -31.68 -4.63 -14.15
CA ALA A 1078 -32.25 -5.86 -14.70
C ALA A 1078 -31.20 -6.75 -15.42
N TYR A 1079 -29.97 -6.26 -15.63
CA TYR A 1079 -28.87 -7.01 -16.22
C TYR A 1079 -27.96 -7.64 -15.17
N TRP A 1080 -27.51 -8.86 -15.45
CA TRP A 1080 -26.55 -9.59 -14.63
C TRP A 1080 -25.47 -10.22 -15.50
N LEU A 1081 -24.25 -10.22 -14.98
CA LEU A 1081 -23.14 -11.03 -15.48
C LEU A 1081 -22.93 -12.20 -14.50
N TYR A 1082 -23.07 -13.42 -14.99
CA TYR A 1082 -22.82 -14.65 -14.23
C TYR A 1082 -21.49 -15.25 -14.71
N VAL A 1083 -20.52 -15.37 -13.79
CA VAL A 1083 -19.23 -15.99 -14.10
C VAL A 1083 -19.16 -17.36 -13.42
N VAL A 1084 -18.99 -18.42 -14.21
CA VAL A 1084 -18.82 -19.78 -13.72
C VAL A 1084 -17.32 -20.10 -13.68
N GLU A 1085 -16.77 -20.02 -12.47
CA GLU A 1085 -15.41 -20.46 -12.15
C GLU A 1085 -15.34 -21.99 -12.13
N HIS A 1086 -14.20 -22.55 -12.53
CA HIS A 1086 -13.98 -24.01 -12.61
C HIS A 1086 -15.07 -24.76 -13.39
N ALA A 1087 -15.56 -24.19 -14.50
CA ALA A 1087 -16.70 -24.70 -15.26
C ALA A 1087 -16.51 -26.12 -15.87
N THR A 1088 -15.28 -26.65 -15.84
CA THR A 1088 -14.91 -28.01 -16.27
C THR A 1088 -14.87 -29.04 -15.14
N ASP A 1089 -14.98 -28.63 -13.87
CA ASP A 1089 -14.99 -29.51 -12.70
C ASP A 1089 -16.26 -29.27 -11.87
N LEU A 1090 -17.21 -30.20 -11.95
CA LEU A 1090 -18.50 -30.12 -11.26
C LEU A 1090 -18.42 -30.11 -9.73
N GLU A 1091 -17.33 -30.60 -9.13
CA GLU A 1091 -17.16 -30.57 -7.67
C GLU A 1091 -16.59 -29.23 -7.18
N GLN A 1092 -15.92 -28.47 -8.07
CA GLN A 1092 -15.32 -27.16 -7.76
C GLN A 1092 -16.05 -25.96 -8.42
N ALA A 1093 -16.98 -26.22 -9.34
CA ALA A 1093 -17.69 -25.19 -10.10
C ALA A 1093 -18.43 -24.18 -9.21
N ARG A 1094 -18.19 -22.88 -9.42
CA ARG A 1094 -18.81 -21.80 -8.63
C ARG A 1094 -19.38 -20.69 -9.51
N VAL A 1095 -20.66 -20.37 -9.30
CA VAL A 1095 -21.34 -19.27 -9.99
C VAL A 1095 -21.25 -17.97 -9.19
N LEU A 1096 -20.42 -17.03 -9.66
CA LEU A 1096 -20.41 -15.63 -9.24
C LEU A 1096 -21.51 -14.86 -9.96
N ARG A 1097 -22.24 -14.00 -9.23
CA ARG A 1097 -23.36 -13.21 -9.77
C ARG A 1097 -23.07 -11.72 -9.58
N ILE A 1098 -23.02 -10.97 -10.67
CA ILE A 1098 -22.71 -9.54 -10.67
C ILE A 1098 -23.91 -8.79 -11.30
N GLN A 1099 -24.72 -8.15 -10.48
CA GLN A 1099 -25.80 -7.28 -10.95
C GLN A 1099 -25.20 -5.97 -11.49
N ASN A 1100 -25.76 -5.42 -12.58
CA ASN A 1100 -25.42 -4.12 -13.13
C ASN A 1100 -23.89 -3.80 -13.15
N PRO A 1101 -23.06 -4.61 -13.85
CA PRO A 1101 -21.61 -4.46 -13.84
C PRO A 1101 -21.14 -3.07 -14.34
N VAL A 1102 -21.93 -2.40 -15.18
CA VAL A 1102 -21.64 -1.07 -15.71
C VAL A 1102 -21.79 0.03 -14.65
N ALA A 1103 -22.84 0.02 -13.83
CA ALA A 1103 -23.00 1.01 -12.76
C ALA A 1103 -21.99 0.86 -11.61
N HIS A 1104 -21.42 -0.34 -11.44
CA HIS A 1104 -20.35 -0.58 -10.46
C HIS A 1104 -18.95 -0.23 -10.97
N ALA A 1105 -18.77 0.05 -12.26
CA ALA A 1105 -17.50 0.52 -12.82
C ALA A 1105 -17.23 1.98 -12.40
N LYS A 1106 -16.22 2.20 -11.54
CA LYS A 1106 -15.85 3.53 -11.02
C LYS A 1106 -14.76 4.25 -11.83
N THR A 1107 -13.93 3.50 -12.54
CA THR A 1107 -12.74 3.99 -13.25
C THR A 1107 -12.51 3.18 -14.51
N PHE A 1108 -12.21 3.87 -15.61
CA PHE A 1108 -11.74 3.24 -16.84
C PHE A 1108 -10.23 3.44 -16.95
N THR A 1109 -9.51 2.36 -17.27
CA THR A 1109 -8.06 2.36 -17.42
C THR A 1109 -7.72 1.91 -18.83
N PHE A 1110 -6.87 2.69 -19.50
CA PHE A 1110 -6.44 2.47 -20.88
C PHE A 1110 -4.99 1.95 -20.91
N ASP A 1111 -4.72 0.93 -21.71
CA ASP A 1111 -3.38 0.40 -21.96
C ASP A 1111 -2.73 0.98 -23.24
N ARG A 1112 -1.67 0.32 -23.72
CA ARG A 1112 -0.95 0.73 -24.93
C ARG A 1112 -1.73 0.54 -26.23
N GLY A 1113 -2.75 -0.33 -26.28
CA GLY A 1113 -3.56 -0.52 -27.50
C GLY A 1113 -4.32 0.76 -27.90
N TRP A 1114 -4.61 1.63 -26.93
CA TRP A 1114 -5.26 2.92 -27.16
C TRP A 1114 -4.39 3.93 -27.93
N VAL A 1115 -3.08 3.70 -28.03
CA VAL A 1115 -2.18 4.51 -28.86
C VAL A 1115 -2.50 4.34 -30.35
N GLU A 1116 -2.99 3.16 -30.76
CA GLU A 1116 -3.25 2.82 -32.17
C GLU A 1116 -4.48 3.56 -32.74
N ILE A 1117 -5.39 4.01 -31.88
CA ILE A 1117 -6.59 4.78 -32.23
C ILE A 1117 -6.53 6.25 -31.82
N ALA A 1118 -5.43 6.70 -31.21
CA ALA A 1118 -5.25 8.09 -30.76
C ALA A 1118 -4.91 9.03 -31.93
N GLN A 1119 -5.63 10.16 -32.04
CA GLN A 1119 -5.28 11.21 -32.99
C GLN A 1119 -4.06 12.00 -32.49
N MET A 1120 -2.91 11.76 -33.10
CA MET A 1120 -1.65 12.45 -32.77
C MET A 1120 -1.62 13.86 -33.36
N GLY A 1121 -1.65 14.88 -32.50
CA GLY A 1121 -1.33 16.26 -32.89
C GLY A 1121 0.15 16.45 -33.20
N LEU A 1122 0.51 17.56 -33.85
CA LEU A 1122 1.91 17.95 -34.01
C LEU A 1122 2.55 18.19 -32.63
N PRO A 1123 3.84 17.83 -32.44
CA PRO A 1123 4.51 18.01 -31.16
C PRO A 1123 4.62 19.50 -30.78
N ILE A 1124 4.40 19.77 -29.49
CA ILE A 1124 4.56 21.08 -28.84
C ILE A 1124 6.04 21.27 -28.45
#